data_AF-A0A2Z2PQY9-F1
#
_entry.id   AF-A0A2Z2PQY9-F1
#
_cell.length_a   1.000
_cell.length_b   1.000
_cell.length_c   1.000
_cell.angle_alpha   90.00
_cell.angle_beta   90.00
_cell.angle_gamma   90.00
#
_symmetry.space_group_name_H-M   'P 1'
#
loop_
_entity.id
_entity.type
_entity.pdbx_description
1 polymer ?
#
loop_
_entity_poly.entity_id
_entity_poly.type
_entity_poly.pdbx_seq_one_letter_code
_entity_poly.pdbx_strand_id
1 'polypeptide(L)'
;MTMNRLLLLILPAIIMLAAMFATSGMEQRLAAFGTSPQAKLMLGRAGLALPYIAAVAIGIIGLFAANGSANIKAAGLSVLAGSGVVITIATLREVIRLNSIASSVPAEQSVLAYADPVTMIGASIAFISGMFALRVAIKGNAAFATTAPKRIGGKRAVHGEADWMKIQEAAKLFPERGGIIIGERYRVDRDSVAAMPFRADDRQSWGAGGKSPLLCFDGSFGSSHGIVFAGSGGFKTTSVTIPTALKWGGGLVVLDPSSEVAPMVCEHRRQAGRKVIVLDPTAGGVGFNALDWIGRHGNTKEEDIVAVATWIMTDNPRTASARDDFFRASAMQLLTALIADVCLSGHTETEDQTLRRVRANLSEPEPKLRARLTKIYEGSESDFVKENVSVFVNMTPETFSGVYANAVKETHWLSYPNYAGLVSGDSFSTDDLADGGTDIFIALDLKVLEAHPGLARVVIGSLLNAIYNRNGNVKGRTLFLLDEVARLGYLRILETARDAGRKYGIMLTMIFQSLGQMREAYGGRDATSKWFESASWISFAAINDPDTADYISKRCGDTTVEVDQTNRSTGMKGSSRSRSKQLSRRPLILPHEVLHMRSDEQIVFTSGNPPLRCGRAIWFRRDDMKACVGENRFHRTGTGTDTHTEHAPPWQKEGTRP
;
A
#
# COMPACT_ATOMS: atom_id res chain seq x y z
N MET A 1 19.52 -22.63 -4.22
CA MET A 1 19.37 -22.54 -2.73
C MET A 1 20.50 -21.65 -2.21
N THR A 2 20.26 -20.73 -1.28
CA THR A 2 21.33 -19.91 -0.69
C THR A 2 22.20 -20.76 0.24
N MET A 3 23.52 -20.52 0.28
CA MET A 3 24.46 -21.28 1.11
C MET A 3 24.06 -21.29 2.60
N ASN A 4 23.57 -20.17 3.12
CA ASN A 4 23.05 -20.07 4.50
C ASN A 4 21.83 -20.98 4.76
N ARG A 5 20.94 -21.16 3.77
CA ARG A 5 19.79 -22.05 3.92
C ARG A 5 20.22 -23.51 3.96
N LEU A 6 21.23 -23.88 3.15
CA LEU A 6 21.80 -25.23 3.14
C LEU A 6 22.50 -25.53 4.48
N LEU A 7 23.29 -24.58 4.99
CA LEU A 7 23.95 -24.69 6.29
C LEU A 7 22.92 -24.88 7.41
N LEU A 8 21.88 -24.05 7.48
CA LEU A 8 20.84 -24.19 8.50
C LEU A 8 19.99 -25.46 8.36
N LEU A 9 19.90 -26.04 7.17
CA LEU A 9 19.18 -27.29 6.94
C LEU A 9 19.93 -28.53 7.44
N ILE A 10 21.27 -28.48 7.47
CA ILE A 10 22.11 -29.65 7.72
C ILE A 10 22.86 -29.54 9.06
N LEU A 11 23.45 -28.38 9.35
CA LEU A 11 24.40 -28.19 10.45
C LEU A 11 23.79 -28.47 11.84
N PRO A 12 22.58 -28.01 12.19
CA PRO A 12 21.99 -28.31 13.50
C PRO A 12 21.87 -29.82 13.75
N ALA A 13 21.36 -30.59 12.79
CA ALA A 13 21.25 -32.04 12.90
C ALA A 13 22.62 -32.72 13.09
N ILE A 14 23.63 -32.29 12.32
CA ILE A 14 24.99 -32.83 12.44
C ILE A 14 25.57 -32.59 13.83
N ILE A 15 25.47 -31.36 14.36
CA ILE A 15 26.03 -31.04 15.68
C ILE A 15 25.28 -31.80 16.79
N MET A 16 23.96 -31.95 16.67
CA MET A 16 23.18 -32.78 17.61
C MET A 16 23.71 -34.22 17.65
N LEU A 17 23.93 -34.83 16.48
CA LEU A 17 24.43 -36.20 16.38
C LEU A 17 25.88 -36.32 16.86
N ALA A 18 26.74 -35.37 16.48
CA ALA A 18 28.13 -35.31 16.92
C ALA A 18 28.21 -35.24 18.45
N ALA A 19 27.38 -34.43 19.10
CA ALA A 19 27.33 -34.35 20.55
C ALA A 19 26.81 -35.63 21.19
N MET A 20 25.76 -36.26 20.63
CA MET A 20 25.27 -37.55 21.11
C MET A 20 26.38 -38.62 21.06
N PHE A 21 27.13 -38.69 19.96
CA PHE A 21 28.23 -39.65 19.82
C PHE A 21 29.41 -39.31 20.75
N ALA A 22 29.81 -38.04 20.85
CA ALA A 22 30.91 -37.60 21.72
C ALA A 22 30.63 -37.85 23.21
N THR A 23 29.36 -37.90 23.59
CA THR A 23 28.93 -38.10 24.98
C THR A 23 28.49 -39.55 25.27
N SER A 24 28.48 -40.42 24.26
CA SER A 24 28.21 -41.86 24.41
C SER A 24 29.33 -42.53 25.21
N GLY A 25 29.00 -43.47 26.12
CA GLY A 25 30.00 -44.17 26.94
C GLY A 25 30.39 -43.44 28.23
N MET A 26 29.77 -42.28 28.51
CA MET A 26 30.02 -41.54 29.75
C MET A 26 29.45 -42.20 31.00
N GLU A 27 28.56 -43.18 30.88
CA GLU A 27 28.04 -43.96 31.99
C GLU A 27 29.14 -44.64 32.82
N GLN A 28 30.19 -45.17 32.18
CA GLN A 28 31.30 -45.81 32.88
C GLN A 28 32.20 -44.78 33.58
N ARG A 29 32.45 -43.65 32.93
CA ARG A 29 33.27 -42.56 33.46
C ARG A 29 32.61 -41.85 34.63
N LEU A 30 31.32 -41.56 34.53
CA LEU A 30 30.55 -40.90 35.58
C LEU A 30 30.33 -41.84 36.76
N ALA A 31 30.03 -43.12 36.53
CA ALA A 31 29.89 -44.10 37.60
C ALA A 31 31.18 -44.25 38.42
N ALA A 32 32.37 -44.05 37.83
CA ALA A 32 33.66 -44.13 38.53
C ALA A 32 33.83 -43.07 39.63
N PHE A 33 33.12 -41.93 39.55
CA PHE A 33 33.15 -40.88 40.58
C PHE A 33 32.25 -41.18 41.78
N GLY A 34 31.44 -42.24 41.75
CA GLY A 34 30.58 -42.63 42.85
C GLY A 34 31.37 -43.32 43.96
N THR A 35 31.35 -42.75 45.17
CA THR A 35 32.02 -43.32 46.36
C THR A 35 31.19 -44.41 47.05
N SER A 36 29.88 -44.50 46.79
CA SER A 36 28.98 -45.54 47.29
C SER A 36 28.30 -46.32 46.16
N PRO A 37 27.84 -47.57 46.39
CA PRO A 37 27.14 -48.37 45.37
C PRO A 37 25.91 -47.65 44.77
N GLN A 38 25.17 -46.94 45.61
CA GLN A 38 24.03 -46.13 45.18
C GLN A 38 24.47 -44.91 44.35
N ALA A 39 25.56 -44.24 44.73
CA ALA A 39 26.11 -43.11 43.97
C ALA A 39 26.63 -43.55 42.59
N LYS A 40 27.30 -44.71 42.50
CA LYS A 40 27.76 -45.28 41.22
C LYS A 40 26.59 -45.56 40.27
N LEU A 41 25.51 -46.13 40.80
CA LEU A 41 24.30 -46.44 40.02
C LEU A 41 23.58 -45.16 39.55
N MET A 42 23.50 -44.15 40.41
CA MET A 42 22.91 -42.85 40.04
C MET A 42 23.73 -42.12 38.98
N LEU A 43 25.06 -42.06 39.12
CA LEU A 43 25.94 -41.40 38.16
C LEU A 43 26.05 -42.16 36.83
N GLY A 44 26.01 -43.50 36.87
CA GLY A 44 25.92 -44.32 35.66
C GLY A 44 24.63 -44.07 34.89
N ARG A 45 23.49 -44.00 35.59
CA ARG A 45 22.20 -43.59 35.00
C ARG A 45 22.27 -42.17 34.41
N ALA A 46 22.88 -41.22 35.10
CA ALA A 46 23.07 -39.88 34.56
C ALA A 46 23.89 -39.89 33.26
N GLY A 47 24.93 -40.73 33.18
CA GLY A 47 25.74 -40.89 31.97
C GLY A 47 24.99 -41.55 30.80
N LEU A 48 24.05 -42.46 31.07
CA LEU A 48 23.17 -43.03 30.03
C LEU A 48 22.21 -41.99 29.44
N ALA A 49 21.76 -41.02 30.24
CA ALA A 49 20.87 -39.94 29.79
C ALA A 49 21.59 -38.88 28.94
N LEU A 50 22.88 -38.68 29.23
CA LEU A 50 23.66 -37.53 28.78
C LEU A 50 23.73 -37.37 27.25
N PRO A 51 23.87 -38.44 26.43
CA PRO A 51 23.84 -38.34 24.98
C PRO A 51 22.57 -37.72 24.41
N TYR A 52 21.43 -38.15 24.94
CA TYR A 52 20.13 -37.70 24.46
C TYR A 52 19.84 -36.27 24.91
N ILE A 53 20.20 -35.94 26.16
CA ILE A 53 20.03 -34.58 26.71
C ILE A 53 20.95 -33.59 25.99
N ALA A 54 22.21 -33.93 25.75
CA ALA A 54 23.16 -33.06 25.07
C ALA A 54 22.73 -32.77 23.62
N ALA A 55 22.29 -33.80 22.89
CA ALA A 55 21.77 -33.64 21.54
C ALA A 55 20.55 -32.71 21.51
N VAL A 56 19.58 -32.92 22.41
CA VAL A 56 18.38 -32.08 22.49
C VAL A 56 18.72 -30.65 22.88
N ALA A 57 19.60 -30.44 23.86
CA ALA A 57 20.03 -29.12 24.29
C ALA A 57 20.64 -28.33 23.14
N ILE A 58 21.53 -28.95 22.35
CA ILE A 58 22.11 -28.33 21.15
C ILE A 58 21.06 -28.01 20.10
N GLY A 59 20.12 -28.93 19.85
CA GLY A 59 19.02 -28.69 18.92
C GLY A 59 18.20 -27.46 19.31
N ILE A 60 17.83 -27.35 20.59
CA ILE A 60 17.09 -26.21 21.12
C ILE A 60 17.93 -24.92 21.03
N ILE A 61 19.19 -24.95 21.46
CA ILE A 61 20.11 -23.80 21.35
C ILE A 61 20.22 -23.33 19.89
N GLY A 62 20.36 -24.26 18.94
CA GLY A 62 20.42 -23.96 17.52
C GLY A 62 19.14 -23.29 17.00
N LEU A 63 17.97 -23.73 17.45
CA LEU A 63 16.69 -23.10 17.10
C LEU A 63 16.59 -21.66 17.65
N PHE A 64 17.01 -21.43 18.89
CA PHE A 64 17.01 -20.09 19.49
C PHE A 64 18.08 -19.17 18.88
N ALA A 65 19.26 -19.70 18.54
CA ALA A 65 20.31 -18.95 17.85
C ALA A 65 19.91 -18.55 16.42
N ALA A 66 19.07 -19.35 15.77
CA ALA A 66 18.53 -19.03 14.45
C ALA A 66 17.27 -18.13 14.49
N ASN A 67 16.74 -17.81 15.67
CA ASN A 67 15.56 -16.97 15.81
C ASN A 67 15.80 -15.58 15.22
N GLY A 68 14.86 -15.10 14.41
CA GLY A 68 14.99 -13.87 13.61
C GLY A 68 15.56 -14.09 12.20
N SER A 69 16.09 -15.27 11.89
CA SER A 69 16.57 -15.60 10.53
C SER A 69 15.41 -15.80 9.55
N ALA A 70 15.56 -15.33 8.31
CA ALA A 70 14.65 -15.61 7.21
C ALA A 70 14.55 -17.12 6.88
N ASN A 71 15.58 -17.90 7.21
CA ASN A 71 15.67 -19.34 6.93
C ASN A 71 15.42 -20.22 8.16
N ILE A 72 14.83 -19.69 9.23
CA ILE A 72 14.53 -20.42 10.47
C ILE A 72 13.73 -21.73 10.25
N LYS A 73 12.87 -21.79 9.22
CA LYS A 73 12.13 -23.01 8.87
C LYS A 73 13.06 -24.16 8.47
N ALA A 74 14.20 -23.86 7.84
CA ALA A 74 15.22 -24.86 7.50
C ALA A 74 15.91 -25.40 8.76
N ALA A 75 16.24 -24.54 9.73
CA ALA A 75 16.74 -24.97 11.03
C ALA A 75 15.71 -25.82 11.80
N GLY A 76 14.42 -25.45 11.73
CA GLY A 76 13.31 -26.26 12.25
C GLY A 76 13.28 -27.67 11.67
N LEU A 77 13.39 -27.81 10.34
CA LEU A 77 13.48 -29.11 9.67
C LEU A 77 14.74 -29.89 10.05
N SER A 78 15.88 -29.22 10.19
CA SER A 78 17.14 -29.83 10.61
C SER A 78 17.02 -30.45 12.01
N VAL A 79 16.54 -29.68 12.99
CA VAL A 79 16.40 -30.15 14.38
C VAL A 79 15.30 -31.19 14.52
N LEU A 80 14.26 -31.14 13.68
CA LEU A 80 13.24 -32.18 13.60
C LEU A 80 13.85 -33.51 13.13
N ALA A 81 14.64 -33.48 12.04
CA ALA A 81 15.34 -34.65 11.54
C ALA A 81 16.35 -35.20 12.56
N GLY A 82 17.16 -34.32 13.17
CA GLY A 82 18.09 -34.68 14.23
C GLY A 82 17.41 -35.34 15.43
N SER A 83 16.31 -34.77 15.92
CA SER A 83 15.50 -35.36 17.00
C SER A 83 14.95 -36.73 16.62
N GLY A 84 14.49 -36.92 15.37
CA GLY A 84 14.02 -38.22 14.87
C GLY A 84 15.11 -39.29 14.88
N VAL A 85 16.34 -38.94 14.47
CA VAL A 85 17.49 -39.85 14.50
C VAL A 85 17.88 -40.18 15.95
N VAL A 86 17.89 -39.20 16.86
CA VAL A 86 18.17 -39.41 18.29
C VAL A 86 17.17 -40.39 18.91
N ILE A 87 15.87 -40.22 18.63
CA ILE A 87 14.83 -41.15 19.11
C ILE A 87 15.06 -42.55 18.55
N THR A 88 15.37 -42.67 17.26
CA THR A 88 15.62 -43.96 16.60
C THR A 88 16.82 -44.68 17.20
N ILE A 89 17.90 -43.95 17.52
CA ILE A 89 19.08 -44.54 18.15
C ILE A 89 18.80 -44.94 19.60
N ALA A 90 18.05 -44.12 20.35
CA ALA A 90 17.65 -44.45 21.72
C ALA A 90 16.82 -45.73 21.77
N THR A 91 15.80 -45.85 20.90
CA THR A 91 14.96 -47.04 20.82
C THR A 91 15.74 -48.26 20.35
N LEU A 92 16.62 -48.12 19.36
CA LEU A 92 17.44 -49.23 18.88
C LEU A 92 18.42 -49.74 19.96
N ARG A 93 19.11 -48.83 20.67
CA ARG A 93 19.99 -49.19 21.79
C ARG A 93 19.24 -49.93 22.89
N GLU A 94 18.03 -49.49 23.19
CA GLU A 94 17.19 -50.13 24.20
C GLU A 94 16.67 -51.51 23.75
N VAL A 95 16.25 -51.65 22.49
CA VAL A 95 15.84 -52.95 21.93
C VAL A 95 17.00 -53.95 21.98
N ILE A 96 18.22 -53.53 21.61
CA ILE A 96 19.42 -54.39 21.68
C ILE A 96 19.68 -54.82 23.13
N ARG A 97 19.58 -53.88 24.09
CA ARG A 97 19.77 -54.17 25.52
C ARG A 97 18.72 -55.15 26.04
N LEU A 98 17.45 -54.93 25.73
CA LEU A 98 16.34 -55.80 26.13
C LEU A 98 16.49 -57.20 25.54
N ASN A 99 16.85 -57.32 24.26
CA ASN A 99 17.12 -58.61 23.61
C ASN A 99 18.29 -59.36 24.27
N SER A 100 19.33 -58.65 24.72
CA SER A 100 20.47 -59.28 25.41
C SER A 100 20.13 -59.86 26.78
N ILE A 101 19.05 -59.37 27.42
CA ILE A 101 18.61 -59.81 28.76
C ILE A 101 17.40 -60.75 28.65
N ALA A 102 16.76 -60.85 27.48
CA ALA A 102 15.53 -61.60 27.26
C ALA A 102 15.61 -63.08 27.68
N SER A 103 16.76 -63.74 27.51
CA SER A 103 16.96 -65.14 27.95
C SER A 103 17.08 -65.33 29.47
N SER A 104 17.21 -64.24 30.23
CA SER A 104 17.38 -64.23 31.69
C SER A 104 16.15 -63.69 32.44
N VAL A 105 15.10 -63.30 31.71
CA VAL A 105 13.83 -62.82 32.31
C VAL A 105 12.94 -64.02 32.64
N PRO A 106 12.36 -64.10 33.86
CA PRO A 106 11.43 -65.17 34.23
C PRO A 106 10.22 -65.23 33.27
N ALA A 107 9.76 -66.44 32.92
CA ALA A 107 8.71 -66.67 31.91
C ALA A 107 7.36 -65.96 32.20
N GLU A 108 7.14 -65.54 33.45
CA GLU A 108 5.94 -64.81 33.89
C GLU A 108 6.03 -63.28 33.75
N GLN A 109 7.19 -62.73 33.35
CA GLN A 109 7.41 -61.29 33.25
C GLN A 109 7.75 -60.86 31.82
N SER A 110 7.17 -59.73 31.40
CA SER A 110 7.48 -59.14 30.09
C SER A 110 8.87 -58.51 30.09
N VAL A 111 9.64 -58.74 29.01
CA VAL A 111 10.94 -58.10 28.79
C VAL A 111 10.83 -56.57 28.81
N LEU A 112 9.67 -56.02 28.42
CA LEU A 112 9.40 -54.58 28.46
C LEU A 112 9.33 -54.01 29.89
N ALA A 113 9.07 -54.84 30.91
CA ALA A 113 9.08 -54.40 32.31
C ALA A 113 10.48 -53.98 32.79
N TYR A 114 11.53 -54.41 32.07
CA TYR A 114 12.92 -54.07 32.36
C TYR A 114 13.42 -52.88 31.54
N ALA A 115 12.54 -52.18 30.81
CA ALA A 115 12.91 -51.02 30.01
C ALA A 115 13.59 -49.95 30.88
N ASP A 116 14.72 -49.40 30.41
CA ASP A 116 15.50 -48.43 31.15
C ASP A 116 14.74 -47.10 31.21
N PRO A 117 14.29 -46.65 32.40
CA PRO A 117 13.48 -45.44 32.51
C PRO A 117 14.23 -44.20 32.01
N VAL A 118 15.56 -44.20 32.09
CA VAL A 118 16.39 -43.05 31.71
C VAL A 118 16.46 -42.88 30.20
N THR A 119 16.65 -43.97 29.46
CA THR A 119 16.61 -43.98 27.99
C THR A 119 15.23 -43.58 27.48
N MET A 120 14.17 -44.04 28.14
CA MET A 120 12.79 -43.63 27.84
C MET A 120 12.53 -42.13 28.09
N ILE A 121 13.07 -41.58 29.18
CA ILE A 121 13.03 -40.14 29.46
C ILE A 121 13.78 -39.36 28.37
N GLY A 122 14.98 -39.83 27.98
CA GLY A 122 15.78 -39.22 26.90
C GLY A 122 15.03 -39.17 25.56
N ALA A 123 14.42 -40.29 25.16
CA ALA A 123 13.59 -40.36 23.95
C ALA A 123 12.36 -39.44 24.02
N SER A 124 11.72 -39.37 25.19
CA SER A 124 10.56 -38.48 25.41
C SER A 124 10.94 -37.00 25.32
N ILE A 125 12.09 -36.61 25.87
CA ILE A 125 12.62 -35.24 25.77
C ILE A 125 12.95 -34.92 24.31
N ALA A 126 13.56 -35.84 23.58
CA ALA A 126 13.83 -35.69 22.15
C ALA A 126 12.54 -35.56 21.32
N PHE A 127 11.48 -36.29 21.68
CA PHE A 127 10.17 -36.16 21.06
C PHE A 127 9.55 -34.78 21.28
N ILE A 128 9.59 -34.25 22.52
CA ILE A 128 9.11 -32.90 22.83
C ILE A 128 9.90 -31.84 22.05
N SER A 129 11.22 -31.99 21.97
CA SER A 129 12.08 -31.13 21.15
C SER A 129 11.71 -31.20 19.66
N GLY A 130 11.47 -32.41 19.14
CA GLY A 130 11.00 -32.63 17.77
C GLY A 130 9.65 -31.96 17.50
N MET A 131 8.70 -32.03 18.43
CA MET A 131 7.41 -31.33 18.33
C MET A 131 7.57 -29.81 18.29
N PHE A 132 8.49 -29.26 19.09
CA PHE A 132 8.84 -27.83 19.03
C PHE A 132 9.51 -27.47 17.70
N ALA A 133 10.46 -28.27 17.23
CA ALA A 133 11.13 -28.09 15.94
C ALA A 133 10.14 -28.16 14.76
N LEU A 134 9.16 -29.06 14.80
CA LEU A 134 8.05 -29.13 13.84
C LEU A 134 7.21 -27.85 13.86
N ARG A 135 6.90 -27.33 15.05
CA ARG A 135 6.22 -26.02 15.19
C ARG A 135 7.04 -24.90 14.54
N VAL A 136 8.36 -24.89 14.71
CA VAL A 136 9.27 -23.91 14.07
C VAL A 136 9.34 -24.11 12.55
N ALA A 137 9.37 -25.34 12.06
CA ALA A 137 9.37 -25.65 10.62
C ALA A 137 8.10 -25.14 9.92
N ILE A 138 6.94 -25.21 10.59
CA ILE A 138 5.66 -24.74 10.07
C ILE A 138 5.52 -23.21 10.23
N LYS A 139 5.69 -22.69 11.45
CA LYS A 139 5.39 -21.29 11.81
C LYS A 139 6.56 -20.32 11.64
N GLY A 140 7.79 -20.81 11.43
CA GLY A 140 8.99 -19.98 11.38
C GLY A 140 9.20 -19.19 12.68
N ASN A 141 9.60 -17.91 12.57
CA ASN A 141 9.89 -17.04 13.72
C ASN A 141 8.68 -16.84 14.65
N ALA A 142 7.45 -16.96 14.12
CA ALA A 142 6.22 -16.90 14.93
C ALA A 142 6.10 -18.06 15.94
N ALA A 143 6.93 -19.10 15.85
CA ALA A 143 7.01 -20.14 16.86
C ALA A 143 7.57 -19.63 18.21
N PHE A 144 8.42 -18.60 18.18
CA PHE A 144 9.08 -18.00 19.35
C PHE A 144 8.36 -16.78 19.91
N ALA A 145 7.35 -16.26 19.20
CA ALA A 145 6.57 -15.13 19.68
C ALA A 145 5.94 -15.45 21.05
N THR A 146 6.12 -14.55 22.00
CA THR A 146 5.45 -14.62 23.31
C THR A 146 3.95 -14.69 23.06
N THR A 147 3.26 -15.56 23.82
CA THR A 147 1.81 -15.68 23.71
C THR A 147 1.20 -14.33 24.06
N ALA A 148 0.74 -13.59 23.06
CA ALA A 148 -0.05 -12.39 23.29
C ALA A 148 -1.23 -12.76 24.21
N PRO A 149 -1.64 -11.86 25.13
CA PRO A 149 -2.71 -12.18 26.07
C PRO A 149 -3.96 -12.60 25.30
N LYS A 150 -4.59 -13.68 25.77
CA LYS A 150 -5.64 -14.36 25.02
C LYS A 150 -6.83 -13.43 24.86
N ARG A 151 -7.21 -13.12 23.61
CA ARG A 151 -8.42 -12.35 23.32
C ARG A 151 -9.66 -13.16 23.67
N ILE A 152 -10.61 -12.51 24.32
CA ILE A 152 -11.87 -13.09 24.76
C ILE A 152 -13.00 -12.41 23.97
N GLY A 153 -13.89 -13.20 23.38
CA GLY A 153 -15.07 -12.73 22.64
C GLY A 153 -16.40 -13.09 23.32
N GLY A 154 -17.50 -12.57 22.78
CA GLY A 154 -18.86 -12.89 23.22
C GLY A 154 -19.19 -12.36 24.62
N LYS A 155 -20.02 -13.10 25.39
CA LYS A 155 -20.53 -12.66 26.70
C LYS A 155 -19.44 -12.29 27.74
N ARG A 156 -18.19 -12.73 27.53
CA ARG A 156 -17.06 -12.44 28.43
C ARG A 156 -16.21 -11.24 27.96
N ALA A 157 -16.53 -10.62 26.83
CA ALA A 157 -15.80 -9.50 26.25
C ALA A 157 -16.27 -8.14 26.79
N VAL A 158 -16.10 -7.92 28.10
CA VAL A 158 -16.64 -6.76 28.83
C VAL A 158 -16.12 -5.41 28.31
N HIS A 159 -14.95 -5.39 27.66
CA HIS A 159 -14.28 -4.18 27.16
C HIS A 159 -14.32 -4.04 25.63
N GLY A 160 -15.14 -4.83 24.95
CA GLY A 160 -15.21 -4.90 23.49
C GLY A 160 -14.64 -6.20 22.94
N GLU A 161 -15.07 -6.51 21.71
CA GLU A 161 -14.76 -7.75 21.00
C GLU A 161 -14.13 -7.50 19.61
N ALA A 162 -13.48 -6.35 19.42
CA ALA A 162 -12.80 -6.06 18.17
C ALA A 162 -11.78 -7.16 17.84
N ASP A 163 -11.80 -7.64 16.60
CA ASP A 163 -10.83 -8.58 16.07
C ASP A 163 -10.52 -8.26 14.61
N TRP A 164 -9.45 -8.85 14.09
CA TRP A 164 -9.10 -8.71 12.69
C TRP A 164 -10.03 -9.55 11.80
N MET A 165 -10.39 -9.00 10.64
CA MET A 165 -11.10 -9.74 9.60
C MET A 165 -10.37 -11.04 9.26
N LYS A 166 -11.11 -12.15 9.18
CA LYS A 166 -10.52 -13.42 8.76
C LYS A 166 -10.20 -13.37 7.28
N ILE A 167 -9.11 -14.01 6.88
CA ILE A 167 -8.68 -14.03 5.47
C ILE A 167 -9.74 -14.65 4.54
N GLN A 168 -10.52 -15.61 5.04
CA GLN A 168 -11.64 -16.21 4.31
C GLN A 168 -12.81 -15.24 4.12
N GLU A 169 -13.06 -14.33 5.07
CA GLU A 169 -14.05 -13.26 4.95
C GLU A 169 -13.56 -12.19 3.98
N ALA A 170 -12.28 -11.81 4.10
CA ALA A 170 -11.63 -10.90 3.16
C ALA A 170 -11.69 -11.42 1.72
N ALA A 171 -11.55 -12.74 1.51
CA ALA A 171 -11.66 -13.36 0.19
C ALA A 171 -13.06 -13.25 -0.43
N LYS A 172 -14.12 -13.16 0.40
CA LYS A 172 -15.50 -12.98 -0.07
C LYS A 172 -15.78 -11.52 -0.42
N LEU A 173 -15.26 -10.58 0.36
CA LEU A 173 -15.40 -9.15 0.11
C LEU A 173 -14.51 -8.66 -1.04
N PHE A 174 -13.31 -9.22 -1.13
CA PHE A 174 -12.28 -8.88 -2.11
C PHE A 174 -11.84 -10.14 -2.87
N PRO A 175 -12.63 -10.57 -3.86
CA PRO A 175 -12.25 -11.70 -4.69
C PRO A 175 -10.95 -11.41 -5.45
N GLU A 176 -10.33 -12.46 -5.97
CA GLU A 176 -9.11 -12.31 -6.79
C GLU A 176 -9.43 -11.82 -8.23
N ARG A 177 -10.70 -11.93 -8.63
CA ARG A 177 -11.14 -11.68 -10.01
C ARG A 177 -11.35 -10.20 -10.25
N GLY A 178 -10.37 -9.56 -10.88
CA GLY A 178 -10.48 -8.23 -11.49
C GLY A 178 -10.80 -7.09 -10.49
N GLY A 179 -10.54 -5.85 -10.90
CA GLY A 179 -10.87 -4.68 -10.09
C GLY A 179 -9.66 -3.94 -9.55
N ILE A 180 -9.91 -3.06 -8.58
CA ILE A 180 -8.88 -2.25 -7.90
C ILE A 180 -8.10 -3.14 -6.94
N ILE A 181 -6.78 -3.12 -7.03
CA ILE A 181 -5.94 -3.94 -6.15
C ILE A 181 -5.87 -3.31 -4.77
N ILE A 182 -6.44 -4.01 -3.79
CA ILE A 182 -6.40 -3.62 -2.38
C ILE A 182 -5.11 -4.15 -1.74
N GLY A 183 -4.74 -5.39 -2.02
CA GLY A 183 -3.57 -6.02 -1.40
C GLY A 183 -3.45 -7.51 -1.72
N GLU A 184 -2.79 -8.24 -0.83
CA GLU A 184 -2.58 -9.68 -0.94
C GLU A 184 -3.20 -10.41 0.25
N ARG A 185 -3.71 -11.61 -0.01
CA ARG A 185 -4.48 -12.44 0.91
C ARG A 185 -3.60 -13.19 1.92
N TYR A 186 -2.81 -12.46 2.69
CA TYR A 186 -2.03 -13.02 3.80
C TYR A 186 -1.74 -11.97 4.87
N ARG A 187 -1.33 -12.45 6.05
CA ARG A 187 -0.98 -11.65 7.23
C ARG A 187 0.53 -11.54 7.35
N VAL A 188 1.09 -10.37 7.09
CA VAL A 188 2.55 -10.12 7.15
C VAL A 188 3.06 -10.31 8.57
N ASP A 189 2.33 -9.81 9.57
CA ASP A 189 2.61 -9.99 11.00
C ASP A 189 2.62 -11.45 11.50
N ARG A 190 2.08 -12.39 10.70
CA ARG A 190 2.09 -13.83 11.01
C ARG A 190 3.04 -14.63 10.12
N ASP A 191 3.74 -13.96 9.21
CA ASP A 191 4.73 -14.60 8.35
C ASP A 191 6.07 -14.74 9.08
N SER A 192 6.90 -15.66 8.58
CA SER A 192 8.27 -15.89 9.02
C SER A 192 9.16 -14.65 8.95
N VAL A 193 8.84 -13.68 8.09
CA VAL A 193 9.60 -12.42 7.94
C VAL A 193 9.09 -11.29 8.83
N ALA A 194 8.07 -11.50 9.66
CA ALA A 194 7.43 -10.44 10.45
C ALA A 194 8.40 -9.63 11.33
N ALA A 195 9.47 -10.27 11.83
CA ALA A 195 10.48 -9.64 12.69
C ALA A 195 11.60 -8.92 11.91
N MET A 196 11.65 -9.05 10.59
CA MET A 196 12.65 -8.43 9.72
C MET A 196 12.05 -7.17 9.07
N PRO A 197 12.83 -6.11 8.81
CA PRO A 197 12.39 -5.02 7.94
C PRO A 197 12.19 -5.49 6.49
N PHE A 198 11.22 -4.92 5.78
CA PHE A 198 11.08 -5.16 4.34
C PHE A 198 12.15 -4.40 3.54
N ARG A 199 12.72 -5.06 2.53
CA ARG A 199 13.70 -4.48 1.61
C ARG A 199 13.40 -4.90 0.17
N ALA A 200 13.28 -3.92 -0.73
CA ALA A 200 12.95 -4.17 -2.13
C ALA A 200 14.07 -4.93 -2.86
N ASP A 201 15.33 -4.69 -2.48
CA ASP A 201 16.55 -5.31 -3.03
C ASP A 201 16.83 -6.71 -2.45
N ASP A 202 16.26 -7.06 -1.29
CA ASP A 202 16.49 -8.34 -0.63
C ASP A 202 15.26 -9.24 -0.68
N ARG A 203 15.29 -10.21 -1.61
CA ARG A 203 14.25 -11.24 -1.77
C ARG A 203 14.00 -12.08 -0.51
N GLN A 204 14.95 -12.20 0.40
CA GLN A 204 14.75 -12.97 1.64
C GLN A 204 13.78 -12.25 2.59
N SER A 205 13.69 -10.91 2.50
CA SER A 205 12.78 -10.10 3.30
C SER A 205 11.32 -10.16 2.84
N TRP A 206 11.03 -10.74 1.66
CA TRP A 206 9.71 -10.72 1.04
C TRP A 206 8.74 -11.77 1.60
N GLY A 207 9.22 -12.86 2.21
CA GLY A 207 8.32 -13.88 2.76
C GLY A 207 7.30 -14.45 1.75
N ALA A 208 6.02 -14.47 2.12
CA ALA A 208 4.92 -15.04 1.33
C ALA A 208 4.30 -14.09 0.29
N GLY A 209 4.54 -12.78 0.38
CA GLY A 209 3.95 -11.86 -0.58
C GLY A 209 4.64 -11.91 -1.93
N GLY A 210 3.87 -11.64 -2.97
CA GLY A 210 4.22 -12.00 -4.34
C GLY A 210 3.62 -13.35 -4.79
N LYS A 211 3.39 -14.27 -3.84
CA LYS A 211 2.87 -15.63 -4.09
C LYS A 211 1.45 -15.83 -3.58
N SER A 212 0.98 -14.92 -2.72
CA SER A 212 -0.35 -14.99 -2.14
C SER A 212 -1.39 -14.47 -3.13
N PRO A 213 -2.62 -15.01 -3.15
CA PRO A 213 -3.70 -14.51 -4.00
C PRO A 213 -3.98 -13.02 -3.76
N LEU A 214 -4.47 -12.32 -4.78
CA LEU A 214 -4.81 -10.90 -4.67
C LEU A 214 -6.13 -10.70 -3.93
N LEU A 215 -6.27 -9.52 -3.33
CA LEU A 215 -7.51 -8.94 -2.82
C LEU A 215 -7.89 -7.81 -3.77
N CYS A 216 -8.92 -8.01 -4.58
CA CYS A 216 -9.37 -7.03 -5.56
C CYS A 216 -10.76 -6.52 -5.20
N PHE A 217 -10.97 -5.22 -5.35
CA PHE A 217 -12.27 -4.58 -5.18
C PHE A 217 -12.89 -4.31 -6.56
N ASP A 218 -13.98 -5.00 -6.85
CA ASP A 218 -14.74 -4.91 -8.10
C ASP A 218 -15.73 -3.72 -8.14
N GLY A 219 -15.87 -3.00 -7.03
CA GLY A 219 -16.84 -1.91 -6.89
C GLY A 219 -18.29 -2.37 -6.74
N SER A 220 -18.52 -3.62 -6.33
CA SER A 220 -19.86 -4.18 -6.15
C SER A 220 -20.64 -3.53 -5.00
N PHE A 221 -19.95 -3.05 -3.95
CA PHE A 221 -20.56 -2.49 -2.76
C PHE A 221 -20.14 -1.04 -2.46
N GLY A 222 -20.84 -0.41 -1.51
CA GLY A 222 -20.56 0.95 -1.05
C GLY A 222 -20.74 2.00 -2.14
N SER A 223 -19.96 3.07 -2.08
CA SER A 223 -19.87 4.10 -3.11
C SER A 223 -19.03 3.69 -4.33
N SER A 224 -18.36 2.53 -4.30
CA SER A 224 -17.30 2.13 -5.23
C SER A 224 -16.01 2.96 -5.20
N HIS A 225 -15.90 3.95 -4.30
CA HIS A 225 -14.68 4.76 -4.14
C HIS A 225 -13.73 4.20 -3.08
N GLY A 226 -12.44 4.45 -3.26
CA GLY A 226 -11.35 4.04 -2.37
C GLY A 226 -10.42 5.21 -2.01
N ILE A 227 -9.86 5.15 -0.80
CA ILE A 227 -8.85 6.12 -0.35
C ILE A 227 -7.63 5.36 0.17
N VAL A 228 -6.44 5.76 -0.27
CA VAL A 228 -5.18 5.17 0.16
C VAL A 228 -4.32 6.24 0.83
N PHE A 229 -3.93 5.98 2.07
CA PHE A 229 -2.88 6.72 2.76
C PHE A 229 -1.63 5.84 2.82
N ALA A 230 -0.56 6.30 2.20
CA ALA A 230 0.73 5.63 2.31
C ALA A 230 1.85 6.66 2.39
N GLY A 231 2.63 6.62 3.47
CA GLY A 231 3.75 7.54 3.65
C GLY A 231 4.82 7.40 2.56
N SER A 232 5.83 8.28 2.59
CA SER A 232 7.00 8.16 1.72
C SER A 232 7.65 6.77 1.88
N GLY A 233 8.03 6.15 0.76
CA GLY A 233 8.50 4.76 0.75
C GLY A 233 7.42 3.70 0.98
N GLY A 234 6.14 4.07 1.05
CA GLY A 234 5.00 3.16 1.21
C GLY A 234 4.58 2.42 -0.06
N PHE A 235 5.40 2.47 -1.13
CA PHE A 235 5.16 1.78 -2.40
C PHE A 235 3.79 2.09 -3.04
N LYS A 236 3.30 3.34 -2.94
CA LYS A 236 2.01 3.79 -3.51
C LYS A 236 1.82 3.32 -4.95
N THR A 237 2.68 3.80 -5.84
CA THR A 237 2.62 3.55 -7.28
C THR A 237 2.90 2.07 -7.57
N THR A 238 3.90 1.51 -6.89
CA THR A 238 4.35 0.12 -7.03
C THR A 238 3.34 -0.93 -6.54
N SER A 239 2.49 -0.62 -5.57
CA SER A 239 1.59 -1.62 -4.96
C SER A 239 0.10 -1.34 -5.15
N VAL A 240 -0.27 -0.15 -5.64
CA VAL A 240 -1.65 0.22 -5.92
C VAL A 240 -1.79 0.61 -7.39
N THR A 241 -1.07 1.63 -7.83
CA THR A 241 -1.27 2.23 -9.16
C THR A 241 -0.98 1.26 -10.30
N ILE A 242 0.24 0.72 -10.36
CA ILE A 242 0.66 -0.24 -11.40
C ILE A 242 -0.17 -1.53 -11.33
N PRO A 243 -0.29 -2.22 -10.18
CA PRO A 243 -1.12 -3.42 -10.08
C PRO A 243 -2.57 -3.22 -10.52
N THR A 244 -3.17 -2.08 -10.14
CA THR A 244 -4.55 -1.75 -10.52
C THR A 244 -4.65 -1.47 -12.02
N ALA A 245 -3.73 -0.71 -12.61
CA ALA A 245 -3.72 -0.46 -14.04
C ALA A 245 -3.58 -1.76 -14.86
N LEU A 246 -2.81 -2.74 -14.38
CA LEU A 246 -2.66 -4.03 -15.06
C LEU A 246 -3.91 -4.94 -14.98
N LYS A 247 -4.68 -4.85 -13.88
CA LYS A 247 -5.83 -5.75 -13.61
C LYS A 247 -7.20 -5.12 -13.88
N TRP A 248 -7.30 -3.80 -13.90
CA TRP A 248 -8.56 -3.10 -14.15
C TRP A 248 -9.01 -3.30 -15.61
N GLY A 249 -10.22 -3.82 -15.82
CA GLY A 249 -10.73 -4.14 -17.16
C GLY A 249 -11.51 -3.01 -17.85
N GLY A 250 -11.91 -1.97 -17.11
CA GLY A 250 -12.72 -0.86 -17.62
C GLY A 250 -11.89 0.37 -17.99
N GLY A 251 -12.59 1.49 -18.28
CA GLY A 251 -12.01 2.82 -18.52
C GLY A 251 -11.06 3.23 -17.41
N LEU A 252 -9.93 3.82 -17.74
CA LEU A 252 -8.91 4.18 -16.75
C LEU A 252 -8.40 5.60 -16.99
N VAL A 253 -8.50 6.47 -15.99
CA VAL A 253 -7.84 7.78 -15.98
C VAL A 253 -6.84 7.79 -14.83
N VAL A 254 -5.56 7.97 -15.13
CA VAL A 254 -4.49 7.95 -14.12
C VAL A 254 -3.83 9.33 -14.04
N LEU A 255 -3.77 9.92 -12.84
CA LEU A 255 -2.86 11.03 -12.56
C LEU A 255 -1.52 10.45 -12.12
N ASP A 256 -0.45 10.77 -12.86
CA ASP A 256 0.89 10.20 -12.66
C ASP A 256 1.96 11.29 -12.47
N PRO A 257 2.15 11.78 -11.24
CA PRO A 257 3.16 12.80 -10.90
C PRO A 257 4.62 12.35 -11.10
N SER A 258 4.90 11.05 -11.12
CA SER A 258 6.24 10.51 -11.36
C SER A 258 6.51 10.21 -12.83
N SER A 259 5.47 10.29 -13.69
CA SER A 259 5.54 9.98 -15.13
C SER A 259 6.19 8.61 -15.39
N GLU A 260 5.93 7.65 -14.51
CA GLU A 260 6.51 6.30 -14.56
C GLU A 260 5.49 5.22 -14.92
N VAL A 261 4.20 5.49 -14.71
CA VAL A 261 3.13 4.48 -14.83
C VAL A 261 2.86 4.17 -16.29
N ALA A 262 2.71 5.20 -17.13
CA ALA A 262 2.37 5.02 -18.54
C ALA A 262 3.39 4.12 -19.28
N PRO A 263 4.72 4.38 -19.24
CA PRO A 263 5.71 3.50 -19.86
C PRO A 263 5.64 2.04 -19.38
N MET A 264 5.26 1.82 -18.13
CA MET A 264 5.21 0.49 -17.52
C MET A 264 3.97 -0.32 -17.92
N VAL A 265 2.84 0.31 -18.24
CA VAL A 265 1.56 -0.41 -18.40
C VAL A 265 0.88 -0.19 -19.75
N CYS A 266 1.21 0.85 -20.52
CA CYS A 266 0.49 1.20 -21.74
C CYS A 266 0.48 0.05 -22.77
N GLU A 267 1.57 -0.69 -22.91
CA GLU A 267 1.64 -1.80 -23.87
C GLU A 267 0.70 -2.95 -23.49
N HIS A 268 0.71 -3.37 -22.22
CA HIS A 268 -0.23 -4.36 -21.69
C HIS A 268 -1.70 -3.92 -21.90
N ARG A 269 -1.98 -2.63 -21.72
CA ARG A 269 -3.31 -2.07 -21.97
C ARG A 269 -3.69 -2.12 -23.45
N ARG A 270 -2.79 -1.75 -24.36
CA ARG A 270 -3.04 -1.83 -25.82
C ARG A 270 -3.28 -3.26 -26.29
N GLN A 271 -2.50 -4.22 -25.79
CA GLN A 271 -2.68 -5.65 -26.08
C GLN A 271 -4.03 -6.18 -25.60
N ALA A 272 -4.63 -5.57 -24.57
CA ALA A 272 -6.00 -5.84 -24.14
C ALA A 272 -7.07 -5.13 -24.99
N GLY A 273 -6.71 -4.55 -26.14
CA GLY A 273 -7.63 -3.88 -27.07
C GLY A 273 -8.09 -2.48 -26.65
N ARG A 274 -7.34 -1.83 -25.75
CA ARG A 274 -7.69 -0.52 -25.17
C ARG A 274 -7.13 0.63 -26.01
N LYS A 275 -7.89 1.72 -26.15
CA LYS A 275 -7.37 2.98 -26.70
C LYS A 275 -6.58 3.71 -25.61
N VAL A 276 -5.27 3.81 -25.75
CA VAL A 276 -4.38 4.38 -24.73
C VAL A 276 -3.85 5.74 -25.15
N ILE A 277 -4.16 6.76 -24.35
CA ILE A 277 -3.79 8.17 -24.55
C ILE A 277 -2.88 8.60 -23.41
N VAL A 278 -1.79 9.31 -23.73
CA VAL A 278 -0.86 9.86 -22.73
C VAL A 278 -0.78 11.37 -22.94
N LEU A 279 -1.21 12.12 -21.94
CA LEU A 279 -1.07 13.58 -21.86
C LEU A 279 0.28 13.88 -21.22
N ASP A 280 1.28 14.15 -22.04
CA ASP A 280 2.65 14.45 -21.63
C ASP A 280 3.13 15.76 -22.30
N PRO A 281 3.42 16.82 -21.53
CA PRO A 281 3.86 18.09 -22.08
C PRO A 281 5.27 18.05 -22.69
N THR A 282 6.03 16.95 -22.53
CA THR A 282 7.37 16.77 -23.08
C THR A 282 7.36 16.04 -24.43
N ALA A 283 6.41 15.13 -24.63
CA ALA A 283 6.26 14.38 -25.88
C ALA A 283 5.53 15.19 -26.98
N GLY A 284 4.71 16.17 -26.60
CA GLY A 284 3.98 17.07 -27.49
C GLY A 284 2.93 16.37 -28.36
N GLY A 285 2.05 17.18 -28.99
CA GLY A 285 1.16 16.71 -30.06
C GLY A 285 -0.07 15.88 -29.65
N VAL A 286 -0.24 15.54 -28.37
CA VAL A 286 -1.44 14.86 -27.86
C VAL A 286 -2.20 15.76 -26.89
N GLY A 287 -3.44 16.08 -27.22
CA GLY A 287 -4.32 16.87 -26.36
C GLY A 287 -5.77 16.79 -26.79
N PHE A 288 -6.64 17.43 -26.01
CA PHE A 288 -8.06 17.56 -26.28
C PHE A 288 -8.51 18.99 -26.02
N ASN A 289 -9.68 19.38 -26.51
CA ASN A 289 -10.23 20.69 -26.23
C ASN A 289 -11.07 20.61 -24.95
N ALA A 290 -10.61 21.24 -23.87
CA ALA A 290 -11.29 21.25 -22.58
C ALA A 290 -12.64 22.00 -22.58
N LEU A 291 -13.00 22.65 -23.70
CA LEU A 291 -14.29 23.31 -23.92
C LEU A 291 -15.22 22.51 -24.84
N ASP A 292 -14.79 21.37 -25.40
CA ASP A 292 -15.54 20.65 -26.44
C ASP A 292 -16.93 20.17 -25.98
N TRP A 293 -17.07 19.86 -24.69
CA TRP A 293 -18.24 19.28 -24.06
C TRP A 293 -19.28 20.32 -23.58
N ILE A 294 -19.00 21.62 -23.69
CA ILE A 294 -19.90 22.69 -23.20
C ILE A 294 -21.28 22.61 -23.87
N GLY A 295 -22.34 22.52 -23.06
CA GLY A 295 -23.73 22.42 -23.49
C GLY A 295 -24.11 21.07 -24.11
N ARG A 296 -23.26 20.05 -23.96
CA ARG A 296 -23.59 18.69 -24.39
C ARG A 296 -24.30 17.93 -23.27
N HIS A 297 -25.06 16.91 -23.68
CA HIS A 297 -25.68 15.94 -22.78
C HIS A 297 -26.66 16.49 -21.72
N GLY A 298 -27.24 17.68 -21.95
CA GLY A 298 -28.39 18.17 -21.19
C GLY A 298 -28.09 19.22 -20.12
N ASN A 299 -26.82 19.62 -19.94
CA ASN A 299 -26.48 20.80 -19.16
C ASN A 299 -26.66 22.09 -19.95
N THR A 300 -26.83 23.20 -19.24
CA THR A 300 -26.77 24.54 -19.84
C THR A 300 -25.31 24.91 -20.12
N LYS A 301 -25.05 25.65 -21.20
CA LYS A 301 -23.68 26.06 -21.55
C LYS A 301 -23.10 26.95 -20.45
N GLU A 302 -23.96 27.74 -19.82
CA GLU A 302 -23.66 28.69 -18.76
C GLU A 302 -23.07 27.99 -17.52
N GLU A 303 -23.70 26.91 -17.04
CA GLU A 303 -23.20 26.14 -15.89
C GLU A 303 -21.84 25.48 -16.20
N ASP A 304 -21.69 24.94 -17.40
CA ASP A 304 -20.47 24.29 -17.86
C ASP A 304 -19.30 25.28 -17.94
N ILE A 305 -19.54 26.49 -18.44
CA ILE A 305 -18.55 27.58 -18.50
C ILE A 305 -18.08 27.96 -17.08
N VAL A 306 -19.01 28.10 -16.14
CA VAL A 306 -18.68 28.40 -14.74
C VAL A 306 -17.85 27.26 -14.14
N ALA A 307 -18.16 25.99 -14.43
CA ALA A 307 -17.39 24.86 -13.96
C ALA A 307 -15.92 24.93 -14.45
N VAL A 308 -15.68 25.20 -15.72
CA VAL A 308 -14.32 25.36 -16.28
C VAL A 308 -13.56 26.48 -15.56
N ALA A 309 -14.19 27.63 -15.35
CA ALA A 309 -13.58 28.75 -14.64
C ALA A 309 -13.15 28.36 -13.21
N THR A 310 -13.97 27.57 -12.49
CA THR A 310 -13.63 27.09 -11.14
C THR A 310 -12.47 26.09 -11.12
N TRP A 311 -12.24 25.36 -12.21
CA TRP A 311 -11.10 24.43 -12.30
C TRP A 311 -9.79 25.17 -12.55
N ILE A 312 -9.81 26.23 -13.36
CA ILE A 312 -8.65 27.11 -13.62
C ILE A 312 -8.22 27.80 -12.33
N MET A 313 -9.16 28.34 -11.57
CA MET A 313 -8.89 29.08 -10.34
C MET A 313 -8.54 28.13 -9.19
N THR A 314 -7.40 28.33 -8.53
CA THR A 314 -6.91 27.43 -7.48
C THR A 314 -7.32 27.90 -6.08
N ASP A 315 -8.12 27.10 -5.36
CA ASP A 315 -8.66 27.50 -4.04
C ASP A 315 -7.58 27.25 -2.98
N ASN A 316 -7.22 28.27 -2.19
CA ASN A 316 -6.35 28.09 -1.03
C ASN A 316 -7.04 28.63 0.25
N PRO A 317 -7.89 27.82 0.91
CA PRO A 317 -8.84 28.29 1.93
C PRO A 317 -8.23 28.86 3.22
N ARG A 318 -6.92 28.71 3.44
CA ARG A 318 -6.29 29.00 4.76
C ARG A 318 -5.50 30.30 4.83
N THR A 319 -5.31 31.00 3.71
CA THR A 319 -4.35 32.12 3.66
C THR A 319 -4.89 33.40 3.04
N ALA A 320 -6.12 33.38 2.53
CA ALA A 320 -6.68 34.55 1.85
C ALA A 320 -7.28 35.53 2.86
N SER A 321 -6.84 36.79 2.79
CA SER A 321 -7.59 37.88 3.43
C SER A 321 -8.91 38.09 2.68
N ALA A 322 -9.89 38.73 3.31
CA ALA A 322 -11.16 39.08 2.64
C ALA A 322 -10.94 39.89 1.33
N ARG A 323 -9.84 40.66 1.27
CA ARG A 323 -9.42 41.38 0.07
C ARG A 323 -8.94 40.43 -1.03
N ASP A 324 -8.11 39.45 -0.68
CA ASP A 324 -7.61 38.47 -1.66
C ASP A 324 -8.75 37.60 -2.19
N ASP A 325 -9.69 37.22 -1.33
CA ASP A 325 -10.91 36.49 -1.71
C ASP A 325 -11.75 37.30 -2.70
N PHE A 326 -11.92 38.60 -2.48
CA PHE A 326 -12.62 39.48 -3.43
C PHE A 326 -11.96 39.48 -4.80
N PHE A 327 -10.64 39.74 -4.89
CA PHE A 327 -9.96 39.77 -6.18
C PHE A 327 -9.96 38.42 -6.89
N ARG A 328 -9.88 37.33 -6.11
CA ARG A 328 -9.95 35.97 -6.64
C ARG A 328 -11.33 35.65 -7.20
N ALA A 329 -12.40 36.00 -6.49
CA ALA A 329 -13.77 35.84 -6.98
C ALA A 329 -14.03 36.67 -8.24
N SER A 330 -13.58 37.93 -8.27
CA SER A 330 -13.68 38.78 -9.45
C SER A 330 -12.84 38.27 -10.63
N ALA A 331 -11.65 37.71 -10.38
CA ALA A 331 -10.82 37.12 -11.42
C ALA A 331 -11.50 35.88 -12.03
N MET A 332 -12.13 35.04 -11.20
CA MET A 332 -12.96 33.94 -11.68
C MET A 332 -14.11 34.44 -12.55
N GLN A 333 -14.80 35.50 -12.15
CA GLN A 333 -15.88 36.09 -12.93
C GLN A 333 -15.38 36.66 -14.27
N LEU A 334 -14.19 37.27 -14.31
CA LEU A 334 -13.56 37.74 -15.56
C LEU A 334 -13.25 36.57 -16.49
N LEU A 335 -12.75 35.45 -15.96
CA LEU A 335 -12.54 34.22 -16.74
C LEU A 335 -13.86 33.66 -17.26
N THR A 336 -14.90 33.58 -16.45
CA THR A 336 -16.25 33.17 -16.87
C THR A 336 -16.74 34.03 -18.04
N ALA A 337 -16.62 35.35 -17.94
CA ALA A 337 -17.00 36.27 -19.01
C ALA A 337 -16.24 36.01 -20.32
N LEU A 338 -14.92 35.79 -20.26
CA LEU A 338 -14.11 35.55 -21.45
C LEU A 338 -14.32 34.16 -22.06
N ILE A 339 -14.53 33.12 -21.25
CA ILE A 339 -14.90 31.79 -21.74
C ILE A 339 -16.29 31.86 -22.38
N ALA A 340 -17.23 32.58 -21.77
CA ALA A 340 -18.57 32.77 -22.31
C ALA A 340 -18.56 33.54 -23.64
N ASP A 341 -17.75 34.59 -23.78
CA ASP A 341 -17.55 35.26 -25.07
C ASP A 341 -17.05 34.26 -26.14
N VAL A 342 -15.98 33.51 -25.83
CA VAL A 342 -15.42 32.53 -26.78
C VAL A 342 -16.44 31.47 -27.19
N CYS A 343 -17.27 30.97 -26.27
CA CYS A 343 -18.20 29.88 -26.56
C CYS A 343 -19.59 30.32 -27.06
N LEU A 344 -20.05 31.52 -26.70
CA LEU A 344 -21.47 31.93 -26.86
C LEU A 344 -21.68 33.18 -27.71
N SER A 345 -20.68 34.05 -27.90
CA SER A 345 -20.93 35.33 -28.60
C SER A 345 -21.07 35.20 -30.11
N GLY A 346 -20.73 34.03 -30.68
CA GLY A 346 -20.74 33.80 -32.13
C GLY A 346 -19.59 34.48 -32.87
N HIS A 347 -18.72 35.23 -32.19
CA HIS A 347 -17.56 35.90 -32.79
C HIS A 347 -16.35 35.00 -32.99
N THR A 348 -16.34 33.82 -32.37
CA THR A 348 -15.22 32.86 -32.45
C THR A 348 -15.67 31.61 -33.18
N GLU A 349 -14.94 31.25 -34.25
CA GLU A 349 -15.16 30.02 -35.00
C GLU A 349 -15.01 28.79 -34.10
N THR A 350 -15.78 27.73 -34.36
CA THR A 350 -15.86 26.55 -33.47
C THR A 350 -14.50 25.89 -33.22
N GLU A 351 -13.62 25.84 -34.21
CA GLU A 351 -12.26 25.30 -34.09
C GLU A 351 -11.36 26.14 -33.16
N ASP A 352 -11.67 27.43 -33.02
CA ASP A 352 -10.94 28.37 -32.18
C ASP A 352 -11.52 28.50 -30.76
N GLN A 353 -12.62 27.80 -30.45
CA GLN A 353 -13.25 27.80 -29.13
C GLN A 353 -12.44 27.00 -28.12
N THR A 354 -11.28 27.53 -27.72
CA THR A 354 -10.30 26.87 -26.87
C THR A 354 -9.85 27.73 -25.70
N LEU A 355 -9.33 27.11 -24.64
CA LEU A 355 -8.71 27.84 -23.52
C LEU A 355 -7.49 28.67 -23.97
N ARG A 356 -6.78 28.23 -25.02
CA ARG A 356 -5.71 29.02 -25.62
C ARG A 356 -6.22 30.33 -26.22
N ARG A 357 -7.39 30.32 -26.88
CA ARG A 357 -8.04 31.54 -27.38
C ARG A 357 -8.48 32.46 -26.24
N VAL A 358 -9.07 31.91 -25.18
CA VAL A 358 -9.41 32.66 -23.95
C VAL A 358 -8.17 33.34 -23.38
N ARG A 359 -7.04 32.63 -23.27
CA ARG A 359 -5.78 33.20 -22.80
C ARG A 359 -5.27 34.31 -23.71
N ALA A 360 -5.36 34.15 -25.03
CA ALA A 360 -4.96 35.18 -25.98
C ALA A 360 -5.76 36.49 -25.79
N ASN A 361 -7.09 36.36 -25.60
CA ASN A 361 -7.98 37.50 -25.31
C ASN A 361 -7.63 38.16 -23.96
N LEU A 362 -7.41 37.36 -22.92
CA LEU A 362 -7.00 37.86 -21.59
C LEU A 362 -5.60 38.49 -21.58
N SER A 363 -4.73 38.16 -22.53
CA SER A 363 -3.36 38.70 -22.56
C SER A 363 -3.25 40.09 -23.20
N GLU A 364 -4.36 40.68 -23.65
CA GLU A 364 -4.36 42.02 -24.21
C GLU A 364 -3.98 43.07 -23.15
N PRO A 365 -3.29 44.16 -23.54
CA PRO A 365 -3.02 45.27 -22.62
C PRO A 365 -4.32 45.75 -21.96
N GLU A 366 -4.25 46.11 -20.68
CA GLU A 366 -5.43 46.42 -19.86
C GLU A 366 -6.43 47.39 -20.53
N PRO A 367 -6.01 48.52 -21.13
CA PRO A 367 -6.94 49.42 -21.81
C PRO A 367 -7.65 48.75 -23.01
N LYS A 368 -6.94 47.90 -23.73
CA LYS A 368 -7.48 47.16 -24.88
C LYS A 368 -8.47 46.07 -24.41
N LEU A 369 -8.14 45.36 -23.33
CA LEU A 369 -9.05 44.37 -22.75
C LEU A 369 -10.32 45.03 -22.23
N ARG A 370 -10.23 46.19 -21.57
CA ARG A 370 -11.41 46.95 -21.14
C ARG A 370 -12.28 47.34 -22.34
N ALA A 371 -11.66 47.88 -23.40
CA ALA A 371 -12.39 48.21 -24.63
C ALA A 371 -13.02 46.97 -25.29
N ARG A 372 -12.36 45.81 -25.23
CA ARG A 372 -12.93 44.52 -25.67
C ARG A 372 -14.16 44.15 -24.84
N LEU A 373 -14.08 44.23 -23.52
CA LEU A 373 -15.22 43.93 -22.63
C LEU A 373 -16.40 44.86 -22.94
N THR A 374 -16.17 46.15 -23.14
CA THR A 374 -17.24 47.08 -23.58
C THR A 374 -17.86 46.64 -24.91
N LYS A 375 -17.05 46.27 -25.91
CA LYS A 375 -17.54 45.76 -27.21
C LYS A 375 -18.33 44.47 -27.07
N ILE A 376 -17.88 43.54 -26.21
CA ILE A 376 -18.61 42.29 -25.93
C ILE A 376 -19.98 42.61 -25.32
N TYR A 377 -20.03 43.53 -24.36
CA TYR A 377 -21.29 43.95 -23.73
C TYR A 377 -22.27 44.57 -24.74
N GLU A 378 -21.78 45.45 -25.62
CA GLU A 378 -22.61 46.12 -26.63
C GLU A 378 -23.03 45.20 -27.79
N GLY A 379 -22.17 44.26 -28.20
CA GLY A 379 -22.35 43.44 -29.39
C GLY A 379 -22.85 42.01 -29.18
N SER A 380 -22.84 41.48 -27.95
CA SER A 380 -23.31 40.11 -27.67
C SER A 380 -24.84 39.99 -27.80
N GLU A 381 -25.33 38.86 -28.30
CA GLU A 381 -26.76 38.52 -28.23
C GLU A 381 -27.11 37.68 -26.98
N SER A 382 -26.11 37.17 -26.26
CA SER A 382 -26.29 36.38 -25.04
C SER A 382 -26.42 37.28 -23.80
N ASP A 383 -27.56 37.19 -23.11
CA ASP A 383 -27.80 37.88 -21.83
C ASP A 383 -26.79 37.45 -20.77
N PHE A 384 -26.47 36.16 -20.69
CA PHE A 384 -25.46 35.64 -19.75
C PHE A 384 -24.08 36.30 -19.95
N VAL A 385 -23.65 36.47 -21.21
CA VAL A 385 -22.39 37.17 -21.51
C VAL A 385 -22.48 38.63 -21.08
N LYS A 386 -23.58 39.33 -21.38
CA LYS A 386 -23.77 40.74 -21.00
C LYS A 386 -23.74 40.94 -19.49
N GLU A 387 -24.46 40.11 -18.75
CA GLU A 387 -24.52 40.16 -17.29
C GLU A 387 -23.14 39.98 -16.66
N ASN A 388 -22.40 38.94 -17.09
CA ASN A 388 -21.06 38.66 -16.56
C ASN A 388 -20.03 39.75 -16.91
N VAL A 389 -20.16 40.40 -18.08
CA VAL A 389 -19.24 41.45 -18.53
C VAL A 389 -19.57 42.81 -17.90
N SER A 390 -20.85 43.10 -17.63
CA SER A 390 -21.34 44.41 -17.16
C SER A 390 -20.61 44.93 -15.92
N VAL A 391 -20.24 44.03 -15.00
CA VAL A 391 -19.55 44.34 -13.74
C VAL A 391 -18.17 44.96 -14.00
N PHE A 392 -17.52 44.63 -15.11
CA PHE A 392 -16.18 45.13 -15.47
C PHE A 392 -16.22 46.43 -16.28
N VAL A 393 -17.30 46.69 -17.02
CA VAL A 393 -17.45 47.91 -17.84
C VAL A 393 -17.41 49.16 -16.96
N ASN A 394 -18.09 49.10 -15.80
CA ASN A 394 -18.17 50.22 -14.86
C ASN A 394 -17.12 50.16 -13.72
N MET A 395 -16.23 49.16 -13.74
CA MET A 395 -15.22 48.99 -12.69
C MET A 395 -14.12 50.05 -12.80
N THR A 396 -13.68 50.62 -11.68
CA THR A 396 -12.56 51.58 -11.69
C THR A 396 -11.28 50.93 -12.22
N PRO A 397 -10.39 51.68 -12.91
CA PRO A 397 -9.14 51.14 -13.43
C PRO A 397 -8.30 50.42 -12.36
N GLU A 398 -8.15 51.02 -11.18
CA GLU A 398 -7.31 50.48 -10.11
C GLU A 398 -7.81 49.13 -9.59
N THR A 399 -9.14 48.98 -9.47
CA THR A 399 -9.75 47.72 -9.06
C THR A 399 -9.61 46.68 -10.16
N PHE A 400 -9.84 47.08 -11.42
CA PHE A 400 -9.72 46.20 -12.57
C PHE A 400 -8.29 45.68 -12.75
N SER A 401 -7.26 46.51 -12.56
CA SER A 401 -5.85 46.07 -12.60
C SER A 401 -5.57 44.92 -11.63
N GLY A 402 -6.15 44.97 -10.41
CA GLY A 402 -6.02 43.90 -9.42
C GLY A 402 -6.70 42.60 -9.85
N VAL A 403 -7.90 42.70 -10.44
CA VAL A 403 -8.65 41.56 -10.98
C VAL A 403 -7.91 40.92 -12.16
N TYR A 404 -7.49 41.76 -13.11
CA TYR A 404 -6.72 41.38 -14.30
C TYR A 404 -5.42 40.65 -13.92
N ALA A 405 -4.64 41.20 -12.99
CA ALA A 405 -3.40 40.58 -12.54
C ALA A 405 -3.60 39.17 -11.97
N ASN A 406 -4.67 38.96 -11.18
CA ASN A 406 -5.01 37.65 -10.65
C ASN A 406 -5.45 36.66 -11.74
N ALA A 407 -6.30 37.09 -12.68
CA ALA A 407 -6.73 36.24 -13.79
C ALA A 407 -5.55 35.84 -14.70
N VAL A 408 -4.63 36.77 -14.99
CA VAL A 408 -3.41 36.51 -15.78
C VAL A 408 -2.49 35.54 -15.06
N LYS A 409 -2.33 35.68 -13.73
CA LYS A 409 -1.51 34.77 -12.91
C LYS A 409 -2.03 33.33 -12.99
N GLU A 410 -3.31 33.10 -12.75
CA GLU A 410 -3.90 31.75 -12.72
C GLU A 410 -3.95 31.08 -14.12
N THR A 411 -3.95 31.88 -15.18
CA THR A 411 -3.94 31.40 -16.57
C THR A 411 -2.57 31.43 -17.25
N HIS A 412 -1.51 31.87 -16.55
CA HIS A 412 -0.18 32.04 -17.15
C HIS A 412 0.35 30.76 -17.81
N TRP A 413 0.01 29.59 -17.24
CA TRP A 413 0.44 28.30 -17.78
C TRP A 413 -0.09 28.03 -19.20
N LEU A 414 -1.23 28.61 -19.59
CA LEU A 414 -1.78 28.53 -20.95
C LEU A 414 -0.93 29.31 -21.98
N SER A 415 0.00 30.15 -21.54
CA SER A 415 0.95 30.81 -22.43
C SER A 415 2.01 29.83 -22.97
N TYR A 416 2.34 28.77 -22.23
CA TYR A 416 3.27 27.75 -22.69
C TYR A 416 2.59 26.85 -23.75
N PRO A 417 3.10 26.77 -24.99
CA PRO A 417 2.46 25.99 -26.05
C PRO A 417 2.27 24.51 -25.70
N ASN A 418 3.23 23.92 -25.00
CA ASN A 418 3.16 22.51 -24.60
C ASN A 418 2.09 22.22 -23.54
N TYR A 419 1.80 23.14 -22.62
CA TYR A 419 0.71 22.96 -21.65
C TYR A 419 -0.65 23.29 -22.25
N ALA A 420 -0.73 24.37 -23.03
CA ALA A 420 -1.95 24.73 -23.73
C ALA A 420 -2.40 23.65 -24.71
N GLY A 421 -1.45 23.03 -25.43
CA GLY A 421 -1.74 21.95 -26.37
C GLY A 421 -2.46 20.76 -25.74
N LEU A 422 -2.25 20.47 -24.45
CA LEU A 422 -2.93 19.37 -23.75
C LEU A 422 -4.43 19.60 -23.59
N VAL A 423 -4.86 20.87 -23.44
CA VAL A 423 -6.25 21.28 -23.12
C VAL A 423 -6.91 22.13 -24.22
N SER A 424 -6.21 22.33 -25.33
CA SER A 424 -6.67 23.09 -26.51
C SER A 424 -6.26 22.39 -27.80
N GLY A 425 -6.10 21.06 -27.75
CA GLY A 425 -5.80 20.21 -28.90
C GLY A 425 -7.04 19.49 -29.42
N ASP A 426 -6.85 18.60 -30.39
CA ASP A 426 -7.91 17.91 -31.14
C ASP A 426 -7.59 16.42 -31.37
N SER A 427 -6.60 15.86 -30.67
CA SER A 427 -6.12 14.48 -30.88
C SER A 427 -7.14 13.43 -30.44
N PHE A 428 -8.03 13.77 -29.51
CA PHE A 428 -9.17 12.96 -29.08
C PHE A 428 -10.26 13.86 -28.49
N SER A 429 -11.48 13.32 -28.34
CA SER A 429 -12.58 14.01 -27.67
C SER A 429 -12.88 13.37 -26.32
N THR A 430 -13.38 14.17 -25.39
CA THR A 430 -13.86 13.68 -24.09
C THR A 430 -14.99 12.64 -24.24
N ASP A 431 -15.70 12.65 -25.36
CA ASP A 431 -16.73 11.67 -25.72
C ASP A 431 -16.21 10.23 -25.86
N ASP A 432 -14.93 10.05 -26.18
CA ASP A 432 -14.28 8.73 -26.29
C ASP A 432 -14.29 7.95 -24.96
N LEU A 433 -14.50 8.64 -23.83
CA LEU A 433 -14.63 8.00 -22.52
C LEU A 433 -15.94 7.24 -22.35
N ALA A 434 -16.98 7.59 -23.11
CA ALA A 434 -18.33 7.02 -22.96
C ALA A 434 -18.40 5.55 -23.32
N ASP A 435 -17.54 5.08 -24.23
CA ASP A 435 -17.48 3.68 -24.66
C ASP A 435 -16.77 2.78 -23.65
N GLY A 436 -16.12 3.34 -22.61
CA GLY A 436 -15.42 2.59 -21.57
C GLY A 436 -14.15 1.88 -22.05
N GLY A 437 -13.79 2.02 -23.33
CA GLY A 437 -12.62 1.43 -23.99
C GLY A 437 -11.33 2.26 -23.92
N THR A 438 -11.43 3.49 -23.42
CA THR A 438 -10.36 4.48 -23.44
C THR A 438 -9.64 4.58 -22.09
N ASP A 439 -8.31 4.63 -22.15
CA ASP A 439 -7.44 4.88 -21.01
C ASP A 439 -6.65 6.17 -21.24
N ILE A 440 -6.60 7.04 -20.24
CA ILE A 440 -5.91 8.32 -20.28
C ILE A 440 -4.91 8.39 -19.13
N PHE A 441 -3.63 8.59 -19.45
CA PHE A 441 -2.57 8.82 -18.48
C PHE A 441 -2.18 10.30 -18.49
N ILE A 442 -2.31 10.96 -17.34
CA ILE A 442 -1.96 12.37 -17.13
C ILE A 442 -0.55 12.41 -16.53
N ALA A 443 0.46 12.43 -17.39
CA ALA A 443 1.87 12.41 -17.02
C ALA A 443 2.38 13.86 -16.82
N LEU A 444 1.97 14.45 -15.69
CA LEU A 444 2.39 15.79 -15.30
C LEU A 444 3.32 15.67 -14.11
N ASP A 445 4.59 16.03 -14.28
CA ASP A 445 5.55 15.93 -13.19
C ASP A 445 5.15 16.76 -11.95
N LEU A 446 5.69 16.38 -10.79
CA LEU A 446 5.37 17.05 -9.52
C LEU A 446 5.67 18.56 -9.56
N LYS A 447 6.71 19.00 -10.29
CA LYS A 447 7.10 20.42 -10.38
C LYS A 447 6.04 21.21 -11.16
N VAL A 448 5.52 20.63 -12.25
CA VAL A 448 4.43 21.21 -13.03
C VAL A 448 3.15 21.26 -12.21
N LEU A 449 2.83 20.19 -11.47
CA LEU A 449 1.65 20.16 -10.59
C LEU A 449 1.73 21.19 -9.45
N GLU A 450 2.91 21.41 -8.88
CA GLU A 450 3.12 22.43 -7.84
C GLU A 450 3.08 23.86 -8.40
N ALA A 451 3.67 24.09 -9.57
CA ALA A 451 3.70 25.42 -10.18
C ALA A 451 2.36 25.81 -10.82
N HIS A 452 1.67 24.85 -11.42
CA HIS A 452 0.49 25.05 -12.27
C HIS A 452 -0.62 24.02 -12.02
N PRO A 453 -1.16 23.92 -10.78
CA PRO A 453 -2.20 22.93 -10.45
C PRO A 453 -3.48 23.09 -11.27
N GLY A 454 -3.76 24.30 -11.77
CA GLY A 454 -4.87 24.60 -12.68
C GLY A 454 -4.90 23.72 -13.94
N LEU A 455 -3.73 23.33 -14.48
CA LEU A 455 -3.65 22.45 -15.65
C LEU A 455 -4.27 21.08 -15.36
N ALA A 456 -3.83 20.42 -14.30
CA ALA A 456 -4.34 19.10 -13.93
C ALA A 456 -5.80 19.16 -13.49
N ARG A 457 -6.21 20.23 -12.80
CA ARG A 457 -7.61 20.48 -12.41
C ARG A 457 -8.52 20.57 -13.63
N VAL A 458 -8.14 21.32 -14.66
CA VAL A 458 -8.89 21.43 -15.92
C VAL A 458 -8.98 20.08 -16.62
N VAL A 459 -7.87 19.34 -16.72
CA VAL A 459 -7.87 18.02 -17.36
C VAL A 459 -8.81 17.06 -16.62
N ILE A 460 -8.61 16.88 -15.31
CA ILE A 460 -9.40 15.93 -14.50
C ILE A 460 -10.87 16.35 -14.45
N GLY A 461 -11.14 17.65 -14.28
CA GLY A 461 -12.48 18.21 -14.27
C GLY A 461 -13.22 17.94 -15.58
N SER A 462 -12.58 18.18 -16.72
CA SER A 462 -13.19 17.95 -18.03
C SER A 462 -13.50 16.46 -18.25
N LEU A 463 -12.57 15.56 -17.93
CA LEU A 463 -12.75 14.12 -18.11
C LEU A 463 -13.82 13.54 -17.16
N LEU A 464 -13.88 14.01 -15.91
CA LEU A 464 -14.94 13.63 -14.97
C LEU A 464 -16.30 14.13 -15.45
N ASN A 465 -16.38 15.40 -15.85
CA ASN A 465 -17.64 16.02 -16.23
C ASN A 465 -18.21 15.43 -17.53
N ALA A 466 -17.35 15.05 -18.48
CA ALA A 466 -17.75 14.35 -19.69
C ALA A 466 -18.47 13.02 -19.42
N ILE A 467 -18.08 12.31 -18.35
CA ILE A 467 -18.76 11.08 -17.92
C ILE A 467 -20.01 11.41 -17.11
N TYR A 468 -19.91 12.38 -16.20
CA TYR A 468 -21.01 12.79 -15.31
C TYR A 468 -22.23 13.30 -16.09
N ASN A 469 -22.02 14.20 -17.05
CA ASN A 469 -23.09 14.83 -17.84
C ASN A 469 -23.86 13.83 -18.70
N ARG A 470 -23.28 12.66 -19.00
CA ARG A 470 -23.98 11.61 -19.76
C ARG A 470 -25.09 10.91 -18.97
N ASN A 471 -25.27 11.26 -17.70
CA ASN A 471 -26.37 10.79 -16.87
C ASN A 471 -26.54 9.26 -16.84
N GLY A 472 -25.42 8.55 -16.74
CA GLY A 472 -25.37 7.08 -16.74
C GLY A 472 -25.38 6.42 -18.12
N ASN A 473 -25.48 7.19 -19.22
CA ASN A 473 -25.36 6.69 -20.58
C ASN A 473 -23.88 6.50 -20.99
N VAL A 474 -23.20 5.63 -20.25
CA VAL A 474 -21.81 5.20 -20.49
C VAL A 474 -21.72 3.68 -20.42
N LYS A 475 -20.83 3.09 -21.21
CA LYS A 475 -20.59 1.64 -21.20
C LYS A 475 -19.57 1.30 -20.12
N GLY A 476 -20.00 0.51 -19.13
CA GLY A 476 -19.12 0.05 -18.07
C GLY A 476 -18.81 1.12 -17.02
N ARG A 477 -17.61 1.08 -16.45
CA ARG A 477 -17.16 2.00 -15.41
C ARG A 477 -15.77 2.53 -15.73
N THR A 478 -15.54 3.79 -15.39
CA THR A 478 -14.24 4.46 -15.52
C THR A 478 -13.65 4.72 -14.15
N LEU A 479 -12.45 4.19 -13.93
CA LEU A 479 -11.67 4.39 -12.71
C LEU A 479 -10.77 5.61 -12.87
N PHE A 480 -10.97 6.61 -12.02
CA PHE A 480 -10.03 7.70 -11.80
C PHE A 480 -9.10 7.32 -10.67
N LEU A 481 -7.89 6.90 -11.05
CA LEU A 481 -6.81 6.55 -10.16
C LEU A 481 -5.88 7.75 -10.01
N LEU A 482 -6.14 8.54 -8.99
CA LEU A 482 -5.50 9.84 -8.81
C LEU A 482 -4.37 9.70 -7.78
N ASP A 483 -3.13 9.65 -8.26
CA ASP A 483 -1.96 9.68 -7.38
C ASP A 483 -1.69 11.10 -6.88
N GLU A 484 -1.27 11.23 -5.63
CA GLU A 484 -0.93 12.50 -4.99
C GLU A 484 -2.00 13.62 -5.11
N VAL A 485 -3.29 13.27 -4.87
CA VAL A 485 -4.45 14.16 -5.07
C VAL A 485 -4.35 15.49 -4.32
N ALA A 486 -3.62 15.52 -3.19
CA ALA A 486 -3.40 16.73 -2.41
C ALA A 486 -2.83 17.90 -3.24
N ARG A 487 -2.11 17.62 -4.34
CA ARG A 487 -1.52 18.66 -5.22
C ARG A 487 -2.55 19.40 -6.07
N LEU A 488 -3.74 18.83 -6.25
CA LEU A 488 -4.83 19.50 -6.96
C LEU A 488 -5.52 20.58 -6.10
N GLY A 489 -5.31 20.54 -4.77
CA GLY A 489 -6.06 21.32 -3.80
C GLY A 489 -7.54 20.93 -3.76
N TYR A 490 -8.38 21.81 -3.23
CA TYR A 490 -9.83 21.60 -3.23
C TYR A 490 -10.37 21.63 -4.66
N LEU A 491 -11.09 20.58 -5.05
CA LEU A 491 -11.70 20.44 -6.37
C LEU A 491 -13.14 19.89 -6.22
N ARG A 492 -14.12 20.78 -6.34
CA ARG A 492 -15.55 20.49 -6.07
C ARG A 492 -16.10 19.29 -6.83
N ILE A 493 -15.72 19.10 -8.10
CA ILE A 493 -16.21 17.98 -8.92
C ILE A 493 -15.82 16.61 -8.34
N LEU A 494 -14.73 16.51 -7.56
CA LEU A 494 -14.39 15.28 -6.84
C LEU A 494 -15.39 14.98 -5.72
N GLU A 495 -15.90 16.00 -5.03
CA GLU A 495 -16.97 15.82 -4.02
C GLU A 495 -18.29 15.41 -4.68
N THR A 496 -18.64 16.03 -5.81
CA THR A 496 -19.81 15.61 -6.61
C THR A 496 -19.68 14.16 -7.06
N ALA A 497 -18.50 13.76 -7.56
CA ALA A 497 -18.22 12.39 -7.96
C ALA A 497 -18.24 11.42 -6.76
N ARG A 498 -17.79 11.83 -5.57
CA ARG A 498 -17.90 11.05 -4.32
C ARG A 498 -19.35 10.72 -3.97
N ASP A 499 -20.24 11.73 -4.06
CA ASP A 499 -21.60 11.62 -3.56
C ASP A 499 -22.53 10.92 -4.57
N ALA A 500 -22.31 11.14 -5.87
CA ALA A 500 -23.22 10.69 -6.91
C ALA A 500 -22.57 9.82 -8.00
N GLY A 501 -21.24 9.85 -8.14
CA GLY A 501 -20.49 9.31 -9.29
C GLY A 501 -20.72 7.83 -9.58
N ARG A 502 -21.02 7.01 -8.55
CA ARG A 502 -21.31 5.58 -8.72
C ARG A 502 -22.41 5.31 -9.76
N LYS A 503 -23.49 6.11 -9.75
CA LYS A 503 -24.63 5.93 -10.67
C LYS A 503 -24.28 6.33 -12.11
N TYR A 504 -23.28 7.19 -12.28
CA TYR A 504 -22.79 7.69 -13.57
C TYR A 504 -21.62 6.86 -14.12
N GLY A 505 -21.26 5.74 -13.47
CA GLY A 505 -20.14 4.89 -13.89
C GLY A 505 -18.75 5.40 -13.49
N ILE A 506 -18.67 6.37 -12.57
CA ILE A 506 -17.41 6.93 -12.07
C ILE A 506 -16.97 6.18 -10.81
N MET A 507 -15.70 5.77 -10.80
CA MET A 507 -15.01 5.23 -9.64
C MET A 507 -13.80 6.11 -9.32
N LEU A 508 -13.53 6.29 -8.03
CA LEU A 508 -12.42 7.12 -7.57
C LEU A 508 -11.52 6.27 -6.69
N THR A 509 -10.23 6.26 -6.96
CA THR A 509 -9.21 5.81 -6.01
C THR A 509 -8.23 6.95 -5.81
N MET A 510 -8.32 7.59 -4.65
CA MET A 510 -7.49 8.75 -4.31
C MET A 510 -6.35 8.34 -3.40
N ILE A 511 -5.13 8.72 -3.79
CA ILE A 511 -3.92 8.38 -3.03
C ILE A 511 -3.33 9.64 -2.40
N PHE A 512 -3.07 9.59 -1.10
CA PHE A 512 -2.48 10.66 -0.28
C PHE A 512 -1.22 10.16 0.43
N GLN A 513 -0.23 11.02 0.71
CA GLN A 513 0.93 10.60 1.52
C GLN A 513 0.56 10.48 2.99
N SER A 514 -0.29 11.38 3.46
CA SER A 514 -0.72 11.41 4.85
C SER A 514 -2.15 11.90 4.99
N LEU A 515 -2.74 11.59 6.14
CA LEU A 515 -4.03 12.14 6.54
C LEU A 515 -3.98 13.68 6.69
N GLY A 516 -2.83 14.21 7.10
CA GLY A 516 -2.59 15.65 7.22
C GLY A 516 -2.73 16.38 5.88
N GLN A 517 -2.11 15.87 4.81
CA GLN A 517 -2.22 16.46 3.47
C GLN A 517 -3.67 16.51 2.97
N MET A 518 -4.45 15.46 3.22
CA MET A 518 -5.86 15.45 2.84
C MET A 518 -6.66 16.51 3.62
N ARG A 519 -6.41 16.65 4.93
CA ARG A 519 -7.03 17.69 5.76
C ARG A 519 -6.61 19.09 5.33
N GLU A 520 -5.42 19.26 4.80
CA GLU A 520 -4.97 20.52 4.24
C GLU A 520 -5.71 20.86 2.94
N ALA A 521 -5.74 19.92 2.00
CA ALA A 521 -6.37 20.11 0.69
C ALA A 521 -7.89 20.36 0.75
N TYR A 522 -8.60 19.73 1.70
CA TYR A 522 -10.08 19.77 1.76
C TYR A 522 -10.65 20.62 2.91
N GLY A 523 -9.84 21.42 3.61
CA GLY A 523 -10.38 22.38 4.59
C GLY A 523 -10.64 21.82 6.00
N GLY A 524 -9.87 20.83 6.43
CA GLY A 524 -9.83 20.37 7.82
C GLY A 524 -10.57 19.08 8.11
N ARG A 525 -10.81 18.81 9.40
CA ARG A 525 -11.29 17.50 9.87
C ARG A 525 -12.70 17.19 9.38
N ASP A 526 -13.61 18.14 9.48
CA ASP A 526 -15.03 17.94 9.18
C ASP A 526 -15.27 17.61 7.70
N ALA A 527 -14.56 18.29 6.79
CA ALA A 527 -14.62 17.98 5.37
C ALA A 527 -14.02 16.60 5.04
N THR A 528 -12.89 16.24 5.68
CA THR A 528 -12.30 14.90 5.48
C THR A 528 -13.16 13.76 6.05
N SER A 529 -13.98 14.01 7.06
CA SER A 529 -14.90 13.01 7.60
C SER A 529 -15.93 12.55 6.57
N LYS A 530 -16.47 13.47 5.75
CA LYS A 530 -17.41 13.14 4.66
C LYS A 530 -16.82 12.15 3.66
N TRP A 531 -15.53 12.30 3.37
CA TRP A 531 -14.79 11.35 2.53
C TRP A 531 -14.65 9.98 3.18
N PHE A 532 -14.43 9.91 4.50
CA PHE A 532 -14.36 8.62 5.19
C PHE A 532 -15.70 7.90 5.33
N GLU A 533 -16.78 8.65 5.43
CA GLU A 533 -18.15 8.11 5.46
C GLU A 533 -18.57 7.59 4.09
N SER A 534 -18.12 8.25 3.02
CA SER A 534 -18.49 7.88 1.66
C SER A 534 -17.60 6.79 1.07
N ALA A 535 -16.32 6.68 1.43
CA ALA A 535 -15.41 5.70 0.85
C ALA A 535 -15.82 4.25 1.17
N SER A 536 -15.80 3.38 0.17
CA SER A 536 -16.12 1.94 0.34
C SER A 536 -15.03 1.21 1.09
N TRP A 537 -13.79 1.65 0.90
CA TRP A 537 -12.62 1.13 1.60
C TRP A 537 -11.57 2.23 1.79
N ILE A 538 -10.83 2.15 2.89
CA ILE A 538 -9.74 3.07 3.21
C ILE A 538 -8.53 2.25 3.65
N SER A 539 -7.39 2.44 2.99
CA SER A 539 -6.14 1.75 3.33
C SER A 539 -5.14 2.70 3.98
N PHE A 540 -4.41 2.20 4.99
CA PHE A 540 -3.30 2.87 5.66
C PHE A 540 -2.05 1.98 5.61
N ALA A 541 -0.94 2.53 5.15
CA ALA A 541 0.37 1.87 5.14
C ALA A 541 1.51 2.87 5.40
N ALA A 542 2.67 2.37 5.85
CA ALA A 542 3.87 3.18 6.10
C ALA A 542 3.57 4.48 6.88
N ILE A 543 2.92 4.35 8.03
CA ILE A 543 2.47 5.47 8.86
C ILE A 543 3.59 5.87 9.81
N ASN A 544 4.02 7.13 9.70
CA ASN A 544 5.06 7.72 10.57
C ASN A 544 4.50 8.77 11.54
N ASP A 545 3.25 9.21 11.35
CA ASP A 545 2.61 10.25 12.15
C ASP A 545 1.88 9.64 13.37
N PRO A 546 2.25 10.03 14.60
CA PRO A 546 1.60 9.54 15.82
C PRO A 546 0.09 9.79 15.87
N ASP A 547 -0.38 10.94 15.39
CA ASP A 547 -1.82 11.28 15.41
C ASP A 547 -2.63 10.35 14.49
N THR A 548 -2.07 10.03 13.32
CA THR A 548 -2.65 9.06 12.40
C THR A 548 -2.61 7.64 12.99
N ALA A 549 -1.53 7.26 13.68
CA ALA A 549 -1.43 5.97 14.37
C ALA A 549 -2.47 5.83 15.50
N ASP A 550 -2.68 6.89 16.27
CA ASP A 550 -3.72 6.98 17.30
C ASP A 550 -5.12 6.87 16.69
N TYR A 551 -5.35 7.55 15.56
CA TYR A 551 -6.61 7.44 14.82
C TYR A 551 -6.87 6.02 14.34
N ILE A 552 -5.86 5.35 13.76
CA ILE A 552 -5.97 3.96 13.29
C ILE A 552 -6.25 3.01 14.47
N SER A 553 -5.54 3.15 15.59
CA SER A 553 -5.75 2.34 16.79
C SER A 553 -7.18 2.49 17.33
N LYS A 554 -7.65 3.74 17.48
CA LYS A 554 -9.04 4.03 17.90
C LYS A 554 -10.07 3.48 16.92
N ARG A 555 -9.83 3.59 15.61
CA ARG A 555 -10.72 3.07 14.56
C ARG A 555 -10.76 1.54 14.51
N CYS A 556 -9.68 0.87 14.89
CA CYS A 556 -9.63 -0.59 15.02
C CYS A 556 -10.46 -1.08 16.22
N GLY A 557 -10.71 -0.22 17.21
CA GLY A 557 -11.48 -0.54 18.41
C GLY A 557 -10.69 -1.33 19.46
N ASP A 558 -11.36 -1.61 20.57
CA ASP A 558 -10.80 -2.31 21.72
C ASP A 558 -11.27 -3.76 21.80
N THR A 559 -10.41 -4.58 22.39
CA THR A 559 -10.65 -5.99 22.63
C THR A 559 -10.41 -6.32 24.10
N THR A 560 -11.11 -7.34 24.58
CA THR A 560 -10.93 -7.85 25.95
C THR A 560 -9.84 -8.92 25.94
N VAL A 561 -8.81 -8.74 26.77
CA VAL A 561 -7.72 -9.71 26.90
C VAL A 561 -7.70 -10.32 28.29
N GLU A 562 -7.49 -11.64 28.36
CA GLU A 562 -7.25 -12.37 29.62
C GLU A 562 -5.76 -12.30 29.95
N VAL A 563 -5.43 -11.66 31.08
CA VAL A 563 -4.09 -11.54 31.63
C VAL A 563 -3.98 -12.51 32.81
N ASP A 564 -3.06 -13.47 32.69
CA ASP A 564 -2.72 -14.37 33.79
C ASP A 564 -1.80 -13.64 34.77
N GLN A 565 -2.28 -13.36 35.97
CA GLN A 565 -1.45 -12.91 37.08
C GLN A 565 -0.98 -14.12 37.87
N THR A 566 0.34 -14.29 37.97
CA THR A 566 0.94 -15.34 38.78
C THR A 566 1.62 -14.71 39.98
N ASN A 567 1.01 -14.83 41.17
CA ASN A 567 1.67 -14.46 42.40
C ASN A 567 2.43 -15.66 42.96
N ARG A 568 3.72 -15.48 43.20
CA ARG A 568 4.58 -16.46 43.86
C ARG A 568 5.05 -15.88 45.18
N SER A 569 4.60 -16.46 46.28
CA SER A 569 5.12 -16.14 47.61
C SER A 569 6.02 -17.29 48.07
N THR A 570 7.23 -16.94 48.51
CA THR A 570 8.20 -17.88 49.09
C THR A 570 8.39 -17.52 50.54
N GLY A 571 8.07 -18.46 51.43
CA GLY A 571 8.32 -18.36 52.87
C GLY A 571 9.02 -19.62 53.40
N MET A 572 9.42 -19.58 54.68
CA MET A 572 10.19 -20.67 55.34
C MET A 572 9.50 -22.06 55.35
N LYS A 573 8.19 -22.15 55.06
CA LYS A 573 7.43 -23.42 55.00
C LYS A 573 7.09 -23.90 53.58
N GLY A 574 7.61 -23.27 52.52
CA GLY A 574 7.40 -23.68 51.14
C GLY A 574 6.98 -22.54 50.21
N SER A 575 6.90 -22.82 48.90
CA SER A 575 6.44 -21.84 47.90
C SER A 575 4.97 -22.06 47.57
N SER A 576 4.13 -21.04 47.73
CA SER A 576 2.75 -21.06 47.23
C SER A 576 2.68 -20.32 45.89
N ARG A 577 1.91 -20.86 44.94
CA ARG A 577 1.69 -20.24 43.64
C ARG A 577 0.19 -20.07 43.43
N SER A 578 -0.27 -18.82 43.44
CA SER A 578 -1.64 -18.47 43.07
C SER A 578 -1.66 -17.97 41.62
N ARG A 579 -2.67 -18.40 40.85
CA ARG A 579 -2.93 -17.93 39.49
C ARG A 579 -4.32 -17.29 39.45
N SER A 580 -4.39 -15.99 39.22
CA SER A 580 -5.62 -15.27 38.97
C SER A 580 -5.70 -14.87 37.50
N LYS A 581 -6.93 -14.84 36.97
CA LYS A 581 -7.21 -14.43 35.59
C LYS A 581 -7.96 -13.11 35.64
N GLN A 582 -7.37 -12.06 35.08
CA GLN A 582 -7.99 -10.75 35.01
C GLN A 582 -8.34 -10.43 33.56
N LEU A 583 -9.57 -9.95 33.33
CA LEU A 583 -9.96 -9.36 32.06
C LEU A 583 -9.51 -7.90 32.03
N SER A 584 -8.86 -7.49 30.94
CA SER A 584 -8.36 -6.13 30.75
C SER A 584 -8.72 -5.60 29.37
N ARG A 585 -8.90 -4.28 29.26
CA ARG A 585 -9.12 -3.57 28.00
C ARG A 585 -7.78 -3.39 27.29
N ARG A 586 -7.70 -3.78 26.02
CA ARG A 586 -6.55 -3.50 25.17
C ARG A 586 -7.02 -3.07 23.78
N PRO A 587 -6.46 -2.01 23.18
CA PRO A 587 -6.67 -1.72 21.77
C PRO A 587 -6.33 -2.93 20.89
N LEU A 588 -7.07 -3.11 19.78
CA LEU A 588 -6.82 -4.20 18.83
C LEU A 588 -5.37 -4.17 18.31
N ILE A 589 -4.88 -2.95 18.08
CA ILE A 589 -3.47 -2.61 17.79
C ILE A 589 -3.13 -1.32 18.54
N LEU A 590 -1.97 -1.27 19.18
CA LEU A 590 -1.49 -0.08 19.88
C LEU A 590 -0.92 0.93 18.87
N PRO A 591 -0.96 2.24 19.15
CA PRO A 591 -0.42 3.26 18.24
C PRO A 591 1.05 3.01 17.86
N HIS A 592 1.90 2.62 18.82
CA HIS A 592 3.30 2.27 18.51
C HIS A 592 3.42 0.99 17.67
N GLU A 593 2.47 0.04 17.75
CA GLU A 593 2.46 -1.15 16.89
C GLU A 593 2.11 -0.77 15.45
N VAL A 594 1.31 0.29 15.24
CA VAL A 594 1.03 0.85 13.91
C VAL A 594 2.27 1.50 13.32
N LEU A 595 2.99 2.31 14.11
CA LEU A 595 4.24 2.98 13.68
C LEU A 595 5.36 2.00 13.31
N HIS A 596 5.39 0.81 13.93
CA HIS A 596 6.37 -0.24 13.64
C HIS A 596 5.88 -1.28 12.61
N MET A 597 4.76 -1.06 11.94
CA MET A 597 4.32 -1.94 10.86
C MET A 597 5.36 -1.97 9.74
N ARG A 598 5.51 -3.14 9.12
CA ARG A 598 6.37 -3.27 7.94
C ARG A 598 5.80 -2.44 6.77
N SER A 599 6.69 -1.90 5.94
CA SER A 599 6.30 -1.06 4.78
C SER A 599 5.55 -1.82 3.68
N ASP A 600 5.62 -3.16 3.66
CA ASP A 600 4.85 -4.04 2.77
C ASP A 600 3.53 -4.56 3.39
N GLU A 601 3.12 -3.98 4.52
CA GLU A 601 1.88 -4.28 5.23
C GLU A 601 0.93 -3.07 5.23
N GLN A 602 -0.37 -3.32 5.36
CA GLN A 602 -1.39 -2.28 5.45
C GLN A 602 -2.56 -2.70 6.35
N ILE A 603 -3.31 -1.71 6.81
CA ILE A 603 -4.62 -1.87 7.46
C ILE A 603 -5.68 -1.25 6.56
N VAL A 604 -6.70 -2.04 6.23
CA VAL A 604 -7.83 -1.66 5.38
C VAL A 604 -9.10 -1.66 6.22
N PHE A 605 -9.85 -0.57 6.14
CA PHE A 605 -11.17 -0.43 6.75
C PHE A 605 -12.23 -0.48 5.66
N THR A 606 -13.31 -1.21 5.92
CA THR A 606 -14.51 -1.26 5.10
C THR A 606 -15.74 -1.17 5.97
N SER A 607 -16.77 -0.45 5.53
CA SER A 607 -17.99 -0.27 6.32
C SER A 607 -18.64 -1.62 6.66
N GLY A 608 -19.15 -1.73 7.90
CA GLY A 608 -19.86 -2.92 8.40
C GLY A 608 -19.01 -4.16 8.63
N ASN A 609 -17.68 -4.10 8.48
CA ASN A 609 -16.81 -5.27 8.62
C ASN A 609 -15.62 -4.99 9.56
N PRO A 610 -15.03 -6.02 10.20
CA PRO A 610 -13.82 -5.86 11.01
C PRO A 610 -12.65 -5.32 10.18
N PRO A 611 -11.66 -4.64 10.80
CA PRO A 611 -10.49 -4.15 10.07
C PRO A 611 -9.68 -5.31 9.47
N LEU A 612 -9.19 -5.12 8.26
CA LEU A 612 -8.35 -6.09 7.55
C LEU A 612 -6.89 -5.67 7.63
N ARG A 613 -6.05 -6.48 8.25
CA ARG A 613 -4.58 -6.37 8.15
C ARG A 613 -4.10 -7.32 7.08
N CYS A 614 -3.38 -6.83 6.06
CA CYS A 614 -2.94 -7.66 4.95
C CYS A 614 -1.64 -7.15 4.31
N GLY A 615 -1.04 -7.97 3.44
CA GLY A 615 0.12 -7.56 2.64
C GLY A 615 -0.26 -6.63 1.49
N ARG A 616 0.72 -5.87 1.00
CA ARG A 616 0.59 -5.02 -0.20
C ARG A 616 1.00 -5.79 -1.46
N ALA A 617 0.30 -5.55 -2.57
CA ALA A 617 0.54 -6.21 -3.85
C ALA A 617 1.66 -5.53 -4.66
N ILE A 618 2.90 -5.60 -4.17
CA ILE A 618 4.07 -5.00 -4.81
C ILE A 618 4.40 -5.74 -6.12
N TRP A 619 4.27 -5.08 -7.27
CA TRP A 619 4.31 -5.74 -8.59
C TRP A 619 5.60 -6.54 -8.85
N PHE A 620 6.77 -6.06 -8.43
CA PHE A 620 8.04 -6.74 -8.72
C PHE A 620 8.26 -8.02 -7.90
N ARG A 621 7.42 -8.26 -6.88
CA ARG A 621 7.41 -9.52 -6.12
C ARG A 621 6.62 -10.62 -6.82
N ARG A 622 5.84 -10.25 -7.84
CA ARG A 622 4.85 -11.09 -8.51
C ARG A 622 5.29 -11.41 -9.93
N ASP A 623 5.47 -12.70 -10.23
CA ASP A 623 5.84 -13.12 -11.59
C ASP A 623 4.74 -12.78 -12.60
N ASP A 624 3.45 -12.85 -12.20
CA ASP A 624 2.31 -12.53 -13.07
C ASP A 624 2.23 -11.05 -13.47
N MET A 625 2.71 -10.14 -12.61
CA MET A 625 2.75 -8.71 -12.95
C MET A 625 4.07 -8.31 -13.60
N LYS A 626 5.19 -8.88 -13.13
CA LYS A 626 6.52 -8.59 -13.69
C LYS A 626 6.62 -8.92 -15.17
N ALA A 627 5.91 -9.96 -15.64
CA ALA A 627 5.87 -10.31 -17.06
C ALA A 627 5.12 -9.29 -17.94
N CYS A 628 4.22 -8.48 -17.36
CA CYS A 628 3.40 -7.51 -18.07
C CYS A 628 3.94 -6.08 -17.99
N VAL A 629 4.86 -5.81 -17.07
CA VAL A 629 5.39 -4.47 -16.80
C VAL A 629 6.55 -4.16 -17.73
N GLY A 630 6.44 -3.05 -18.47
CA GLY A 630 7.51 -2.50 -19.31
C GLY A 630 8.66 -1.89 -18.50
N GLU A 631 9.74 -1.50 -19.19
CA GLU A 631 10.90 -0.88 -18.56
C GLU A 631 10.57 0.48 -17.93
N ASN A 632 11.10 0.71 -16.73
CA ASN A 632 10.99 2.00 -16.03
C ASN A 632 12.34 2.73 -16.09
N ARG A 633 12.33 4.04 -16.35
CA ARG A 633 13.50 4.93 -16.30
C ARG A 633 14.30 4.82 -14.99
N PHE A 634 13.63 4.52 -13.87
CA PHE A 634 14.24 4.38 -12.54
C PHE A 634 14.62 2.95 -12.18
N HIS A 635 14.15 1.95 -12.94
CA HIS A 635 14.41 0.54 -12.68
C HIS A 635 15.11 -0.09 -13.89
N ARG A 636 16.38 0.29 -14.11
CA ARG A 636 17.23 -0.37 -15.12
C ARG A 636 17.48 -1.81 -14.69
N THR A 637 16.96 -2.76 -15.44
CA THR A 637 17.40 -4.16 -15.40
C THR A 637 18.87 -4.18 -15.78
N GLY A 638 19.73 -4.70 -14.90
CA GLY A 638 21.19 -4.80 -15.10
C GLY A 638 21.60 -5.81 -16.19
N THR A 639 20.94 -5.78 -17.34
CA THR A 639 21.20 -6.63 -18.51
C THR A 639 21.38 -5.78 -19.77
N GLY A 640 21.95 -4.58 -19.61
CA GLY A 640 22.56 -3.84 -20.72
C GLY A 640 24.05 -4.16 -20.71
N THR A 641 24.54 -4.85 -21.74
CA THR A 641 25.97 -4.98 -22.03
C THR A 641 26.60 -3.60 -22.10
N ASP A 642 27.49 -3.29 -21.16
CA ASP A 642 28.38 -2.13 -21.22
C ASP A 642 29.30 -2.26 -22.43
N THR A 643 28.88 -1.74 -23.58
CA THR A 643 29.84 -1.23 -24.57
C THR A 643 30.18 0.19 -24.16
N HIS A 644 31.12 0.32 -23.22
CA HIS A 644 31.86 1.55 -23.02
C HIS A 644 32.68 1.83 -24.29
N THR A 645 32.12 2.59 -25.23
CA THR A 645 32.94 3.42 -26.11
C THR A 645 33.44 4.60 -25.28
N GLU A 646 34.72 4.54 -24.93
CA GLU A 646 35.46 5.66 -24.33
C GLU A 646 35.39 6.88 -25.25
N HIS A 647 34.59 7.87 -24.88
CA HIS A 647 34.82 9.24 -25.28
C HIS A 647 35.40 10.01 -24.09
N ALA A 648 36.71 10.21 -24.13
CA ALA A 648 37.43 11.05 -23.19
C ALA A 648 36.97 12.53 -23.34
N PRO A 649 36.81 13.28 -22.22
CA PRO A 649 36.39 14.67 -22.24
C PRO A 649 37.51 15.64 -22.72
N PRO A 650 37.18 16.84 -23.25
CA PRO A 650 38.06 17.62 -24.13
C PRO A 650 39.17 18.45 -23.46
N TRP A 651 39.62 18.14 -22.24
CA TRP A 651 40.49 19.06 -21.48
C TRP A 651 41.92 18.57 -21.22
N GLN A 652 42.39 17.57 -21.96
CA GLN A 652 43.79 17.11 -21.92
C GLN A 652 44.45 17.17 -23.29
N LYS A 653 44.69 18.39 -23.79
CA LYS A 653 45.71 18.67 -24.79
C LYS A 653 46.27 20.08 -24.55
N GLU A 654 47.29 20.18 -23.71
CA GLU A 654 48.33 21.21 -23.82
C GLU A 654 49.46 20.92 -22.82
N GLY A 655 50.70 20.93 -23.31
CA GLY A 655 51.90 20.78 -22.46
C GLY A 655 53.01 19.92 -23.05
N THR A 656 53.53 20.30 -24.22
CA THR A 656 54.81 19.80 -24.71
C THR A 656 56.00 20.51 -24.05
N ARG A 657 56.84 19.71 -23.36
CA ARG A 657 58.32 19.69 -23.42
C ARG A 657 59.12 20.79 -22.70
N PRO A 658 60.43 20.57 -22.42
CA PRO A 658 61.30 19.44 -22.82
C PRO A 658 61.38 18.28 -21.83
#